data_AF-A0A8J4S8N5-F1
#
_entry.id   AF-A0A8J4S8N5-F1
#
_cell.length_a   1.000
_cell.length_b   1.000
_cell.length_c   1.000
_cell.angle_alpha   90.00
_cell.angle_beta   90.00
_cell.angle_gamma   90.00
#
_symmetry.space_group_name_H-M   'P 1'
#
loop_
_entity.id
_entity.type
_entity.pdbx_description
1 polymer ?
#
loop_
_entity_poly.entity_id
_entity_poly.type
_entity_poly.pdbx_seq_one_letter_code
_entity_poly.pdbx_strand_id
1 'polypeptide(L)'
;MTSTSHFWDQWEHKFAPVGNDIQLHYIDVGPRDATPVVLVHGWPDLWFGWRYQIQALCKTYRVIVPDLRGFGRSSAPSTVEGYGTKKVTGDLAGLLDFLNLPRAVFVGHDWGGAIVWRMCMFYPERVQAVCGICTPYFPQGDVCVDYDKLIPAIPQFSYMKLLGDSERAAKMLDIDPRRIFTAMYRKYNEFADDFEFLKTVENVADPSDPVYTEKSELLSDAELDYYVAEYSRSGFFGSCSYYSRRQQDFEDEKDLPRVINHESLYIGAVDDPILKPELAAGMPRVMPNLKQELVNGGGHWLLWEKKDAVIDILQRWLKQLDLSTDNHFWDQWEHKFAPVGNDIQLHYIDVGPRDATPVVLVHGWPDLWFGWRYQIQALCKTYRVIVPDLRGFGRSSAPSTVEGYGTKKVTGDLAGLLDFLNLPRAVFVGHDWGGAIVWRMCMFYPERVQAVCSVCTPYMPPSDAYMDTDALVKAVPQFSYMTLLSQPDDAAQLLDVAPRRLFTATFRLHSDIDTTITFLELLRNVPASPNPIFTKPSKLLEQAELDYYAAEYERSGFAGGCNYYAARRIDFEDERELPRTITHKALLISPSKDRVLTPKMAAGMFHVVPNLQQEIVEDAGHWVLWEQKDEVTRILKQWLETISLDTPRSDIEDILP
;
A
#
# COMPACT_ATOMS: atom_id res chain seq x y z
N MET A 1 29.53 26.01 -23.69
CA MET A 1 28.15 25.72 -24.14
C MET A 1 27.27 25.77 -22.92
N THR A 2 26.45 26.80 -22.80
CA THR A 2 25.47 26.94 -21.72
C THR A 2 24.45 25.82 -21.87
N SER A 3 24.48 24.84 -20.96
CA SER A 3 23.42 23.85 -20.82
C SER A 3 22.12 24.61 -20.53
N THR A 4 21.24 24.68 -21.52
CA THR A 4 19.85 25.08 -21.30
C THR A 4 19.22 23.98 -20.46
N SER A 5 19.03 24.24 -19.16
CA SER A 5 18.31 23.35 -18.27
C SER A 5 16.80 23.50 -18.54
N HIS A 6 16.16 22.42 -18.92
CA HIS A 6 14.72 22.33 -19.07
C HIS A 6 14.09 21.85 -17.76
N PHE A 7 12.83 22.23 -17.49
CA PHE A 7 12.19 21.88 -16.21
C PHE A 7 12.00 20.37 -16.02
N TRP A 8 11.99 19.58 -17.10
CA TRP A 8 11.89 18.12 -17.03
C TRP A 8 13.23 17.45 -16.71
N ASP A 9 14.36 18.14 -16.87
CA ASP A 9 15.69 17.60 -16.55
C ASP A 9 15.86 17.34 -15.04
N GLN A 10 14.98 17.91 -14.22
CA GLN A 10 14.99 17.73 -12.77
C GLN A 10 14.40 16.38 -12.31
N TRP A 11 13.69 15.67 -13.20
CA TRP A 11 13.01 14.43 -12.82
C TRP A 11 13.95 13.23 -12.95
N GLU A 12 13.99 12.44 -11.88
CA GLU A 12 14.84 11.27 -11.80
C GLU A 12 14.30 10.14 -12.69
N HIS A 13 15.14 9.65 -13.61
CA HIS A 13 14.84 8.47 -14.42
C HIS A 13 15.12 7.20 -13.60
N LYS A 14 14.09 6.37 -13.41
CA LYS A 14 14.15 5.13 -12.63
C LYS A 14 13.88 3.92 -13.50
N PHE A 15 14.25 2.75 -12.99
CA PHE A 15 14.11 1.48 -13.68
C PHE A 15 13.55 0.41 -12.74
N ALA A 16 12.55 -0.34 -13.20
CA ALA A 16 11.90 -1.40 -12.43
C ALA A 16 11.94 -2.73 -13.20
N PRO A 17 12.48 -3.81 -12.61
CA PRO A 17 12.32 -5.16 -13.15
C PRO A 17 10.88 -5.64 -12.89
N VAL A 18 10.12 -5.94 -13.95
CA VAL A 18 8.68 -6.27 -13.86
C VAL A 18 8.31 -7.65 -14.40
N GLY A 19 9.31 -8.46 -14.78
CA GLY A 19 9.11 -9.83 -15.27
C GLY A 19 10.42 -10.51 -15.72
N ASN A 20 10.31 -11.71 -16.30
CA ASN A 20 11.43 -12.49 -16.86
C ASN A 20 12.06 -11.74 -18.04
N ASP A 21 12.99 -10.83 -17.75
CA ASP A 21 13.82 -10.03 -18.66
C ASP A 21 13.22 -8.69 -19.16
N ILE A 22 12.19 -8.18 -18.49
CA ILE A 22 11.64 -6.84 -18.80
C ILE A 22 11.97 -5.85 -17.69
N GLN A 23 12.57 -4.74 -18.10
CA GLN A 23 12.81 -3.57 -17.27
C GLN A 23 12.04 -2.40 -17.87
N LEU A 24 11.20 -1.76 -17.05
CA LEU A 24 10.56 -0.50 -17.45
C LEU A 24 11.35 0.69 -16.92
N HIS A 25 11.63 1.64 -17.79
CA HIS A 25 11.95 3.00 -17.39
C HIS A 25 10.67 3.71 -16.92
N TYR A 26 10.78 4.53 -15.87
CA TYR A 26 9.68 5.36 -15.40
C TYR A 26 10.16 6.62 -14.67
N ILE A 27 9.26 7.59 -14.57
CA ILE A 27 9.34 8.74 -13.66
C ILE A 27 8.41 8.51 -12.48
N ASP A 28 8.81 8.88 -11.27
CA ASP A 28 7.99 8.76 -10.04
C ASP A 28 8.24 9.95 -9.12
N VAL A 29 7.26 10.87 -9.13
CA VAL A 29 7.34 12.20 -8.51
C VAL A 29 6.08 12.51 -7.71
N GLY A 30 6.22 13.37 -6.69
CA GLY A 30 5.15 13.74 -5.76
C GLY A 30 5.25 13.04 -4.41
N PRO A 31 4.33 13.33 -3.46
CA PRO A 31 4.36 12.75 -2.11
C PRO A 31 4.19 11.24 -2.15
N ARG A 32 4.96 10.49 -1.33
CA ARG A 32 4.98 9.02 -1.35
C ARG A 32 3.69 8.39 -0.82
N ASP A 33 3.01 9.09 0.06
CA ASP A 33 1.76 8.75 0.74
C ASP A 33 0.50 9.24 0.01
N ALA A 34 0.66 10.02 -1.06
CA ALA A 34 -0.47 10.46 -1.89
C ALA A 34 -0.96 9.35 -2.82
N THR A 35 -2.22 9.47 -3.27
CA THR A 35 -2.81 8.51 -4.21
C THR A 35 -1.92 8.32 -5.45
N PRO A 36 -1.55 7.07 -5.79
CA PRO A 36 -0.77 6.79 -6.98
C PRO A 36 -1.62 6.95 -8.25
N VAL A 37 -1.12 7.74 -9.18
CA VAL A 37 -1.69 7.98 -10.51
C VAL A 37 -0.68 7.56 -11.56
N VAL A 38 -0.98 6.48 -12.29
CA VAL A 38 -0.13 5.95 -13.36
C VAL A 38 -0.58 6.55 -14.69
N LEU A 39 0.30 7.32 -15.34
CA LEU A 39 0.04 7.94 -16.64
C LEU A 39 0.69 7.09 -17.75
N VAL A 40 -0.13 6.61 -18.69
CA VAL A 40 0.25 5.64 -19.72
C VAL A 40 0.16 6.28 -21.09
N HIS A 41 1.29 6.47 -21.75
CA HIS A 41 1.35 7.11 -23.07
C HIS A 41 0.88 6.18 -24.21
N GLY A 42 0.65 6.76 -25.38
CA GLY A 42 0.29 6.03 -26.59
C GLY A 42 1.41 5.94 -27.62
N TRP A 43 1.06 5.83 -28.90
CA TRP A 43 2.01 5.70 -30.01
C TRP A 43 1.98 6.91 -30.96
N PRO A 44 3.13 7.39 -31.46
CA PRO A 44 4.50 7.08 -31.02
C PRO A 44 4.95 8.07 -29.94
N ASP A 45 4.55 7.85 -28.68
CA ASP A 45 4.85 8.75 -27.56
C ASP A 45 5.77 8.08 -26.52
N LEU A 46 6.10 8.82 -25.46
CA LEU A 46 6.95 8.42 -24.33
C LEU A 46 6.31 8.91 -23.03
N TRP A 47 6.92 8.58 -21.88
CA TRP A 47 6.60 9.22 -20.60
C TRP A 47 6.55 10.75 -20.71
N PHE A 48 7.40 11.30 -21.59
CA PHE A 48 7.58 12.72 -21.83
C PHE A 48 6.34 13.43 -22.39
N GLY A 49 5.43 12.69 -23.03
CA GLY A 49 4.15 13.23 -23.49
C GLY A 49 3.29 13.77 -22.35
N TRP A 50 3.50 13.28 -21.12
CA TRP A 50 2.76 13.71 -19.95
C TRP A 50 3.39 14.90 -19.20
N ARG A 51 4.48 15.49 -19.68
CA ARG A 51 5.25 16.52 -18.95
C ARG A 51 4.42 17.67 -18.34
N TYR A 52 3.38 18.14 -19.01
CA TYR A 52 2.51 19.17 -18.47
C TYR A 52 1.63 18.64 -17.32
N GLN A 53 1.09 17.44 -17.47
CA GLN A 53 0.25 16.77 -16.49
C GLN A 53 1.08 16.32 -15.27
N ILE A 54 2.30 15.82 -15.47
CA ILE A 54 3.24 15.49 -14.38
C ILE A 54 3.45 16.73 -13.50
N GLN A 55 3.84 17.85 -14.10
CA GLN A 55 4.11 19.11 -13.39
C GLN A 55 2.90 19.63 -12.59
N ALA A 56 1.69 19.40 -13.09
CA ALA A 56 0.46 19.83 -12.44
C ALA A 56 0.00 18.88 -11.32
N LEU A 57 0.07 17.57 -11.55
CA LEU A 57 -0.48 16.55 -10.66
C LEU A 57 0.48 16.18 -9.52
N CYS A 58 1.80 16.27 -9.72
CA CYS A 58 2.80 15.85 -8.73
C CYS A 58 2.79 16.69 -7.44
N LYS A 59 2.05 17.80 -7.41
CA LYS A 59 1.86 18.64 -6.23
C LYS A 59 0.91 18.01 -5.20
N THR A 60 0.02 17.13 -5.65
CA THR A 60 -1.07 16.56 -4.85
C THR A 60 -1.06 15.04 -4.89
N TYR A 61 -0.60 14.43 -5.98
CA TYR A 61 -0.64 13.00 -6.23
C TYR A 61 0.76 12.43 -6.39
N ARG A 62 0.93 11.12 -6.14
CA ARG A 62 2.13 10.37 -6.54
C ARG A 62 1.99 10.00 -8.01
N VAL A 63 2.69 10.69 -8.89
CA VAL A 63 2.58 10.52 -10.34
C VAL A 63 3.67 9.58 -10.83
N ILE A 64 3.26 8.47 -11.42
CA ILE A 64 4.14 7.42 -11.95
C ILE A 64 3.93 7.35 -13.46
N VAL A 65 4.99 7.51 -14.25
CA VAL A 65 4.88 7.59 -15.70
C VAL A 65 5.93 6.68 -16.34
N PRO A 66 5.58 5.44 -16.71
CA PRO A 66 6.49 4.54 -17.40
C PRO A 66 6.62 4.89 -18.89
N ASP A 67 7.81 4.64 -19.45
CA ASP A 67 7.92 4.27 -20.85
C ASP A 67 7.41 2.82 -20.99
N LEU A 68 6.45 2.58 -21.88
CA LEU A 68 5.95 1.23 -22.12
C LEU A 68 7.03 0.33 -22.76
N ARG A 69 6.87 -0.99 -22.67
CA ARG A 69 7.77 -1.94 -23.34
C ARG A 69 7.94 -1.60 -24.82
N GLY A 70 9.16 -1.59 -25.33
CA GLY A 70 9.47 -1.20 -26.71
C GLY A 70 9.51 0.29 -26.99
N PHE A 71 9.42 1.14 -25.97
CA PHE A 71 9.53 2.59 -26.08
C PHE A 71 10.70 3.12 -25.25
N GLY A 72 11.33 4.18 -25.75
CA GLY A 72 12.34 4.97 -25.06
C GLY A 72 13.42 4.12 -24.38
N ARG A 73 13.45 4.16 -23.05
CA ARG A 73 14.48 3.48 -22.25
C ARG A 73 14.03 2.16 -21.64
N SER A 74 12.80 1.72 -21.91
CA SER A 74 12.28 0.43 -21.48
C SER A 74 12.77 -0.71 -22.37
N SER A 75 12.78 -1.94 -21.85
CA SER A 75 13.12 -3.14 -22.62
C SER A 75 12.29 -3.24 -23.90
N ALA A 76 12.95 -3.58 -25.01
CA ALA A 76 12.34 -3.76 -26.33
C ALA A 76 12.54 -5.20 -26.84
N PRO A 77 11.62 -6.14 -26.53
CA PRO A 77 11.65 -7.48 -27.10
C PRO A 77 11.77 -7.48 -28.63
N SER A 78 12.60 -8.37 -29.18
CA SER A 78 12.87 -8.40 -30.63
C SER A 78 11.83 -9.15 -31.47
N THR A 79 10.74 -9.62 -30.85
CA THR A 79 9.66 -10.33 -31.56
C THR A 79 8.30 -9.77 -31.21
N VAL A 80 7.37 -9.84 -32.16
CA VAL A 80 6.02 -9.31 -32.02
C VAL A 80 5.26 -9.95 -30.85
N GLU A 81 5.51 -11.23 -30.54
CA GLU A 81 4.90 -11.94 -29.40
C GLU A 81 5.16 -11.24 -28.06
N GLY A 82 6.17 -10.38 -27.98
CA GLY A 82 6.44 -9.53 -26.84
C GLY A 82 5.39 -8.46 -26.57
N TYR A 83 4.49 -8.13 -27.49
CA TYR A 83 3.73 -6.87 -27.42
C TYR A 83 2.21 -7.03 -27.29
N GLY A 84 1.74 -8.21 -26.91
CA GLY A 84 0.33 -8.43 -26.61
C GLY A 84 -0.12 -7.67 -25.38
N THR A 85 -1.37 -7.24 -25.35
CA THR A 85 -1.92 -6.35 -24.30
C THR A 85 -1.82 -6.97 -22.92
N LYS A 86 -2.02 -8.29 -22.80
CA LYS A 86 -1.82 -9.06 -21.56
C LYS A 86 -0.42 -8.93 -20.97
N LYS A 87 0.61 -8.87 -21.82
CA LYS A 87 2.00 -8.70 -21.36
C LYS A 87 2.26 -7.27 -20.89
N VAL A 88 1.73 -6.29 -21.63
CA VAL A 88 1.87 -4.87 -21.29
C VAL A 88 1.15 -4.54 -19.98
N THR A 89 -0.07 -5.05 -19.78
CA THR A 89 -0.79 -4.90 -18.50
C THR A 89 -0.09 -5.64 -17.36
N GLY A 90 0.49 -6.81 -17.65
CA GLY A 90 1.32 -7.55 -16.70
C GLY A 90 2.54 -6.75 -16.22
N ASP A 91 3.19 -6.00 -17.11
CA ASP A 91 4.30 -5.11 -16.72
C ASP A 91 3.86 -3.98 -15.81
N LEU A 92 2.69 -3.38 -16.08
CA LEU A 92 2.14 -2.31 -15.24
C LEU A 92 1.76 -2.85 -13.86
N ALA A 93 1.19 -4.06 -13.78
CA ALA A 93 0.94 -4.74 -12.50
C ALA A 93 2.25 -5.05 -11.77
N GLY A 94 3.27 -5.54 -12.48
CA GLY A 94 4.60 -5.78 -11.93
C GLY A 94 5.31 -4.50 -11.48
N LEU A 95 5.07 -3.37 -12.16
CA LEU A 95 5.56 -2.06 -11.73
C LEU A 95 4.92 -1.64 -10.41
N LEU A 96 3.61 -1.88 -10.25
CA LEU A 96 2.95 -1.64 -8.96
C LEU A 96 3.52 -2.56 -7.87
N ASP A 97 3.78 -3.84 -8.15
CA ASP A 97 4.42 -4.76 -7.19
C ASP A 97 5.81 -4.27 -6.78
N PHE A 98 6.65 -3.87 -7.75
CA PHE A 98 7.98 -3.33 -7.49
C PHE A 98 7.94 -2.05 -6.63
N LEU A 99 6.92 -1.21 -6.82
CA LEU A 99 6.72 0.02 -6.06
C LEU A 99 5.95 -0.20 -4.75
N ASN A 100 5.62 -1.46 -4.41
CA ASN A 100 4.80 -1.85 -3.26
C ASN A 100 3.45 -1.11 -3.20
N LEU A 101 2.80 -0.97 -4.36
CA LEU A 101 1.51 -0.32 -4.51
C LEU A 101 0.41 -1.38 -4.73
N PRO A 102 -0.59 -1.47 -3.84
CA PRO A 102 -1.67 -2.45 -4.00
C PRO A 102 -2.55 -2.13 -5.21
N ARG A 103 -2.82 -0.85 -5.46
CA ARG A 103 -3.61 -0.38 -6.60
C ARG A 103 -3.27 1.06 -6.96
N ALA A 104 -3.68 1.51 -8.14
CA ALA A 104 -3.52 2.90 -8.57
C ALA A 104 -4.68 3.38 -9.44
N VAL A 105 -4.78 4.70 -9.60
CA VAL A 105 -5.58 5.30 -10.67
C VAL A 105 -4.77 5.23 -11.97
N PHE A 106 -5.38 4.75 -13.05
CA PHE A 106 -4.72 4.64 -14.36
C PHE A 106 -5.30 5.65 -15.34
N VAL A 107 -4.44 6.44 -15.99
CA VAL A 107 -4.85 7.40 -17.02
C VAL A 107 -4.06 7.11 -18.28
N GLY A 108 -4.75 6.87 -19.40
CA GLY A 108 -4.12 6.46 -20.66
C GLY A 108 -4.53 7.33 -21.83
N HIS A 109 -3.61 7.57 -22.78
CA HIS A 109 -3.86 8.24 -24.06
C HIS A 109 -3.50 7.32 -25.24
N ASP A 110 -4.27 7.36 -26.33
CA ASP A 110 -4.08 6.50 -27.51
C ASP A 110 -3.95 5.00 -27.13
N TRP A 111 -2.86 4.30 -27.45
CA TRP A 111 -2.62 2.92 -27.00
C TRP A 111 -2.58 2.80 -25.49
N GLY A 112 -2.04 3.79 -24.78
CA GLY A 112 -2.12 3.85 -23.34
C GLY A 112 -3.57 3.82 -22.85
N GLY A 113 -4.47 4.52 -23.54
CA GLY A 113 -5.91 4.45 -23.31
C GLY A 113 -6.47 3.02 -23.50
N ALA A 114 -6.08 2.36 -24.59
CA ALA A 114 -6.46 0.98 -24.86
C ALA A 114 -5.91 -0.01 -23.80
N ILE A 115 -4.72 0.26 -23.24
CA ILE A 115 -4.06 -0.55 -22.22
C ILE A 115 -4.70 -0.34 -20.85
N VAL A 116 -5.02 0.89 -20.43
CA VAL A 116 -5.63 1.12 -19.12
C VAL A 116 -7.04 0.55 -19.01
N TRP A 117 -7.81 0.50 -20.10
CA TRP A 117 -9.08 -0.25 -20.11
C TRP A 117 -8.86 -1.75 -19.86
N ARG A 118 -7.76 -2.30 -20.38
CA ARG A 118 -7.40 -3.71 -20.18
C ARG A 118 -6.79 -3.99 -18.83
N MET A 119 -6.22 -3.00 -18.15
CA MET A 119 -5.88 -3.13 -16.72
C MET A 119 -7.11 -3.50 -15.90
N CYS A 120 -8.28 -2.88 -16.18
CA CYS A 120 -9.53 -3.24 -15.51
C CYS A 120 -10.01 -4.67 -15.82
N MET A 121 -9.61 -5.24 -16.95
CA MET A 121 -10.02 -6.59 -17.36
C MET A 121 -9.09 -7.67 -16.80
N PHE A 122 -7.78 -7.49 -16.95
CA PHE A 122 -6.77 -8.46 -16.52
C PHE A 122 -6.44 -8.38 -15.03
N TYR A 123 -6.47 -7.18 -14.46
CA TYR A 123 -6.05 -6.88 -13.08
C TYR A 123 -7.04 -5.94 -12.38
N PRO A 124 -8.36 -6.26 -12.33
CA PRO A 124 -9.39 -5.38 -11.79
C PRO A 124 -9.09 -4.92 -10.36
N GLU A 125 -8.46 -5.77 -9.54
CA GLU A 125 -8.09 -5.49 -8.15
C GLU A 125 -6.96 -4.45 -8.01
N ARG A 126 -6.18 -4.24 -9.07
CA ARG A 126 -5.05 -3.30 -9.10
C ARG A 126 -5.46 -1.90 -9.57
N VAL A 127 -6.71 -1.71 -9.98
CA VAL A 127 -7.22 -0.44 -10.51
C VAL A 127 -8.19 0.18 -9.51
N GLN A 128 -7.89 1.40 -9.06
CA GLN A 128 -8.78 2.18 -8.20
C GLN A 128 -9.82 2.95 -9.01
N ALA A 129 -9.39 3.58 -10.09
CA ALA A 129 -10.21 4.25 -11.08
C ALA A 129 -9.44 4.31 -12.40
N VAL A 130 -10.14 4.55 -13.51
CA VAL A 130 -9.52 4.51 -14.85
C VAL A 130 -9.99 5.65 -15.75
N CYS A 131 -9.07 6.26 -16.49
CA CYS A 131 -9.37 7.30 -17.47
C CYS A 131 -8.73 7.02 -18.82
N GLY A 132 -9.52 7.08 -19.89
CA GLY A 132 -9.03 7.04 -21.28
C GLY A 132 -9.21 8.39 -21.95
N ILE A 133 -8.13 8.89 -22.56
CA ILE A 133 -8.08 10.14 -23.32
C ILE A 133 -7.96 9.81 -24.80
N CYS A 134 -8.88 10.36 -25.60
CA CYS A 134 -9.15 10.05 -27.00
C CYS A 134 -9.69 8.63 -27.24
N THR A 135 -9.08 7.60 -26.65
CA THR A 135 -9.36 6.18 -26.93
C THR A 135 -10.60 5.66 -26.21
N PRO A 136 -11.69 5.33 -26.94
CA PRO A 136 -12.85 4.70 -26.33
C PRO A 136 -12.58 3.24 -25.97
N TYR A 137 -13.38 2.70 -25.05
CA TYR A 137 -13.39 1.27 -24.74
C TYR A 137 -14.22 0.51 -25.78
N PHE A 138 -13.59 -0.47 -26.43
CA PHE A 138 -14.25 -1.40 -27.34
C PHE A 138 -14.36 -2.77 -26.66
N PRO A 139 -15.54 -3.17 -26.15
CA PRO A 139 -15.71 -4.52 -25.63
C PRO A 139 -15.52 -5.53 -26.76
N GLN A 140 -14.90 -6.65 -26.43
CA GLN A 140 -14.60 -7.68 -27.41
C GLN A 140 -15.89 -8.30 -27.98
N GLY A 141 -15.90 -8.51 -29.29
CA GLY A 141 -16.95 -9.24 -29.99
C GLY A 141 -16.76 -10.76 -29.90
N ASP A 142 -17.71 -11.52 -30.47
CA ASP A 142 -17.66 -12.99 -30.44
C ASP A 142 -16.68 -13.59 -31.46
N VAL A 143 -16.21 -12.77 -32.41
CA VAL A 143 -15.25 -13.16 -33.45
C VAL A 143 -14.13 -12.13 -33.57
N CYS A 144 -12.92 -12.61 -33.84
CA CYS A 144 -11.80 -11.74 -34.17
C CYS A 144 -12.05 -11.09 -35.55
N VAL A 145 -12.00 -9.77 -35.60
CA VAL A 145 -12.13 -9.00 -36.85
C VAL A 145 -10.74 -8.58 -37.31
N ASP A 146 -10.26 -9.19 -38.39
CA ASP A 146 -9.01 -8.82 -39.04
C ASP A 146 -9.06 -7.41 -39.69
N TYR A 147 -7.90 -6.91 -40.11
CA TYR A 147 -7.81 -5.58 -40.74
C TYR A 147 -8.55 -5.49 -42.07
N ASP A 148 -8.62 -6.57 -42.85
CA ASP A 148 -9.28 -6.57 -44.16
C ASP A 148 -10.79 -6.38 -44.03
N LYS A 149 -11.37 -6.80 -42.91
CA LYS A 149 -12.78 -6.56 -42.55
C LYS A 149 -12.99 -5.25 -41.79
N LEU A 150 -12.04 -4.84 -40.96
CA LEU A 150 -12.15 -3.63 -40.14
C LEU A 150 -12.08 -2.35 -40.99
N ILE A 151 -11.11 -2.27 -41.91
CA ILE A 151 -10.81 -1.05 -42.66
C ILE A 151 -11.99 -0.56 -43.51
N PRO A 152 -12.75 -1.42 -44.22
CA PRO A 152 -13.93 -0.96 -44.95
C PRO A 152 -15.00 -0.33 -44.05
N ALA A 153 -15.10 -0.75 -42.79
CA ALA A 153 -16.06 -0.19 -41.83
C ALA A 153 -15.53 1.07 -41.14
N ILE A 154 -14.21 1.17 -40.93
CA ILE A 154 -13.53 2.29 -40.27
C ILE A 154 -12.27 2.66 -41.07
N PRO A 155 -12.41 3.39 -42.20
CA PRO A 155 -11.30 3.64 -43.13
C PRO A 155 -10.11 4.37 -42.52
N GLN A 156 -10.35 5.21 -41.51
CA GLN A 156 -9.30 5.94 -40.80
C GLN A 156 -8.33 5.02 -40.01
N PHE A 157 -8.64 3.73 -39.83
CA PHE A 157 -7.74 2.74 -39.20
C PHE A 157 -6.85 1.98 -40.20
N SER A 158 -6.85 2.37 -41.48
CA SER A 158 -6.03 1.75 -42.53
C SER A 158 -4.53 1.69 -42.20
N TYR A 159 -3.99 2.71 -41.53
CA TYR A 159 -2.60 2.76 -41.07
C TYR A 159 -2.22 1.60 -40.14
N MET A 160 -3.16 1.07 -39.36
CA MET A 160 -2.89 -0.01 -38.40
C MET A 160 -2.38 -1.27 -39.10
N LYS A 161 -2.82 -1.53 -40.34
CA LYS A 161 -2.34 -2.67 -41.14
C LYS A 161 -0.87 -2.51 -41.53
N LEU A 162 -0.44 -1.30 -41.86
CA LEU A 162 0.96 -1.00 -42.16
C LEU A 162 1.82 -1.13 -40.90
N LEU A 163 1.40 -0.55 -39.77
CA LEU A 163 2.13 -0.63 -38.51
C LEU A 163 2.17 -2.05 -37.93
N GLY A 164 1.12 -2.85 -38.17
CA GLY A 164 1.06 -4.25 -37.79
C GLY A 164 2.06 -5.14 -38.54
N ASP A 165 2.49 -4.72 -39.74
CA ASP A 165 3.71 -5.25 -40.40
C ASP A 165 4.94 -4.53 -39.82
N SER A 166 5.24 -4.85 -38.56
CA SER A 166 6.16 -4.06 -37.73
C SER A 166 7.59 -4.04 -38.25
N GLU A 167 8.03 -5.08 -38.98
CA GLU A 167 9.32 -5.06 -39.67
C GLU A 167 9.35 -4.05 -40.81
N ARG A 168 8.29 -4.03 -41.64
CA ARG A 168 8.16 -3.08 -42.74
C ARG A 168 8.05 -1.65 -42.22
N ALA A 169 7.21 -1.42 -41.23
CA ALA A 169 7.03 -0.10 -40.63
C ALA A 169 8.33 0.41 -39.99
N ALA A 170 9.02 -0.42 -39.22
CA ALA A 170 10.31 -0.04 -38.61
C ALA A 170 11.35 0.35 -39.65
N LYS A 171 11.52 -0.45 -40.72
CA LYS A 171 12.44 -0.13 -41.82
C LYS A 171 12.17 1.23 -42.48
N MET A 172 10.93 1.71 -42.47
CA MET A 172 10.56 3.01 -43.03
C MET A 172 10.80 4.14 -42.02
N LEU A 173 10.36 3.95 -40.78
CA LEU A 173 10.37 4.97 -39.74
C LEU A 173 11.78 5.18 -39.12
N ASP A 174 12.58 4.12 -39.03
CA ASP A 174 13.94 4.17 -38.45
C ASP A 174 14.96 4.90 -39.36
N ILE A 175 14.61 5.21 -40.62
CA ILE A 175 15.49 5.93 -41.55
C ILE A 175 15.81 7.32 -41.01
N ASP A 176 14.78 8.03 -40.55
CA ASP A 176 14.87 9.39 -40.01
C ASP A 176 13.68 9.65 -39.08
N PRO A 177 13.81 9.28 -37.78
CA PRO A 177 12.73 9.47 -36.80
C PRO A 177 12.23 10.91 -36.71
N ARG A 178 13.05 11.90 -37.05
CA ARG A 178 12.64 13.31 -37.00
C ARG A 178 11.47 13.60 -37.93
N ARG A 179 11.42 12.96 -39.09
CA ARG A 179 10.39 13.23 -40.10
C ARG A 179 9.02 12.83 -39.61
N ILE A 180 8.88 11.63 -39.04
CA ILE A 180 7.58 11.19 -38.57
C ILE A 180 7.09 12.04 -37.39
N PHE A 181 7.96 12.43 -36.47
CA PHE A 181 7.58 13.32 -35.38
C PHE A 181 7.22 14.73 -35.85
N THR A 182 7.95 15.26 -36.85
CA THR A 182 7.63 16.56 -37.48
C THR A 182 6.27 16.52 -38.17
N ALA A 183 5.93 15.39 -38.80
CA ALA A 183 4.68 15.23 -39.51
C ALA A 183 3.48 14.97 -38.58
N MET A 184 3.67 14.19 -37.52
CA MET A 184 2.59 13.72 -36.65
C MET A 184 2.20 14.72 -35.57
N TYR A 185 3.16 15.39 -34.92
CA TYR A 185 2.90 16.28 -33.80
C TYR A 185 2.43 17.64 -34.28
N ARG A 186 1.17 17.70 -34.70
CA ARG A 186 0.51 18.89 -35.24
C ARG A 186 -0.83 19.12 -34.56
N LYS A 187 -1.26 20.38 -34.53
CA LYS A 187 -2.60 20.76 -34.08
C LYS A 187 -3.62 20.28 -35.11
N TYR A 188 -4.85 20.04 -34.67
CA TYR A 188 -5.92 19.52 -35.55
C TYR A 188 -6.17 20.38 -36.81
N ASN A 189 -5.94 21.69 -36.72
CA ASN A 189 -6.18 22.66 -37.80
C ASN A 189 -4.93 22.95 -38.66
N GLU A 190 -3.82 22.26 -38.40
CA GLU A 190 -2.59 22.34 -39.19
C GLU A 190 -2.48 21.19 -40.21
N PHE A 191 -3.42 20.24 -40.17
CA PHE A 191 -3.55 19.20 -41.18
C PHE A 191 -4.26 19.74 -42.43
N ALA A 192 -3.91 19.20 -43.59
CA ALA A 192 -4.63 19.45 -44.83
C ALA A 192 -6.08 18.91 -44.75
N ASP A 193 -7.00 19.51 -45.51
CA ASP A 193 -8.42 19.10 -45.53
C ASP A 193 -8.62 17.63 -45.96
N ASP A 194 -7.65 17.03 -46.66
CA ASP A 194 -7.62 15.64 -47.12
C ASP A 194 -6.63 14.75 -46.34
N PHE A 195 -6.28 15.12 -45.09
CA PHE A 195 -5.32 14.36 -44.27
C PHE A 195 -5.66 12.87 -44.15
N GLU A 196 -4.73 12.04 -44.61
CA GLU A 196 -4.73 10.60 -44.44
C GLU A 196 -3.48 10.16 -43.68
N PHE A 197 -3.66 9.66 -42.46
CA PHE A 197 -2.53 9.27 -41.63
C PHE A 197 -1.69 8.14 -42.25
N LEU A 198 -2.32 7.19 -42.96
CA LEU A 198 -1.60 6.14 -43.69
C LEU A 198 -0.59 6.72 -44.68
N LYS A 199 -0.98 7.70 -45.51
CA LYS A 199 -0.09 8.35 -46.48
C LYS A 199 1.09 9.05 -45.82
N THR A 200 0.87 9.61 -44.63
CA THR A 200 1.93 10.26 -43.83
C THR A 200 2.98 9.25 -43.39
N VAL A 201 2.59 8.04 -43.02
CA VAL A 201 3.54 6.97 -42.67
C VAL A 201 4.20 6.40 -43.93
N GLU A 202 3.44 6.17 -45.01
CA GLU A 202 3.95 5.58 -46.25
C GLU A 202 5.00 6.46 -46.94
N ASN A 203 4.80 7.78 -46.90
CA ASN A 203 5.64 8.75 -47.59
C ASN A 203 6.68 9.39 -46.68
N VAL A 204 6.93 8.87 -45.47
CA VAL A 204 7.89 9.46 -44.51
C VAL A 204 9.30 9.67 -45.07
N ALA A 205 9.69 8.86 -46.06
CA ALA A 205 10.97 8.98 -46.74
C ALA A 205 11.00 10.05 -47.85
N ASP A 206 9.85 10.60 -48.26
CA ASP A 206 9.76 11.62 -49.30
C ASP A 206 10.24 12.99 -48.76
N PRO A 207 11.37 13.53 -49.26
CA PRO A 207 11.88 14.81 -48.80
C PRO A 207 11.17 16.02 -49.43
N SER A 208 10.26 15.81 -50.39
CA SER A 208 9.63 16.89 -51.16
C SER A 208 8.37 17.46 -50.50
N ASP A 209 7.76 16.73 -49.56
CA ASP A 209 6.58 17.18 -48.84
C ASP A 209 6.97 18.06 -47.63
N PRO A 210 6.49 19.32 -47.57
CA PRO A 210 6.73 20.20 -46.43
C PRO A 210 6.31 19.62 -45.08
N VAL A 211 5.36 18.67 -45.04
CA VAL A 211 4.88 18.07 -43.78
C VAL A 211 5.99 17.42 -42.95
N TYR A 212 7.08 16.97 -43.58
CA TYR A 212 8.22 16.36 -42.91
C TYR A 212 9.32 17.35 -42.50
N THR A 213 9.21 18.62 -42.90
CA THR A 213 10.24 19.65 -42.65
C THR A 213 9.71 20.87 -41.90
N GLU A 214 8.43 21.22 -42.07
CA GLU A 214 7.79 22.37 -41.44
C GLU A 214 7.10 22.00 -40.13
N LYS A 215 7.81 22.04 -39.00
CA LYS A 215 7.26 21.64 -37.69
C LYS A 215 6.06 22.50 -37.24
N SER A 216 5.17 21.89 -36.47
CA SER A 216 4.18 22.60 -35.67
C SER A 216 4.82 23.36 -34.50
N GLU A 217 4.12 24.37 -33.99
CA GLU A 217 4.43 24.98 -32.69
C GLU A 217 4.10 24.06 -31.50
N LEU A 218 3.42 22.93 -31.73
CA LEU A 218 3.04 21.99 -30.69
C LEU A 218 4.26 21.40 -29.96
N LEU A 219 5.40 21.28 -30.67
CA LEU A 219 6.69 20.89 -30.10
C LEU A 219 7.75 21.96 -30.35
N SER A 220 8.46 22.32 -29.29
CA SER A 220 9.74 23.02 -29.39
C SER A 220 10.83 22.10 -29.97
N ASP A 221 11.93 22.70 -30.42
CA ASP A 221 13.03 21.94 -31.03
C ASP A 221 13.66 20.98 -30.01
N ALA A 222 13.83 21.40 -28.76
CA ALA A 222 14.37 20.56 -27.70
C ALA A 222 13.47 19.35 -27.39
N GLU A 223 12.15 19.53 -27.44
CA GLU A 223 11.21 18.42 -27.23
C GLU A 223 11.23 17.45 -28.42
N LEU A 224 11.26 17.96 -29.65
CA LEU A 224 11.42 17.13 -30.84
C LEU A 224 12.74 16.35 -30.81
N ASP A 225 13.83 17.01 -30.45
CA ASP A 225 15.16 16.39 -30.29
C ASP A 225 15.14 15.27 -29.25
N TYR A 226 14.39 15.44 -28.16
CA TYR A 226 14.20 14.42 -27.13
C TYR A 226 13.53 13.16 -27.70
N TYR A 227 12.40 13.31 -28.40
CA TYR A 227 11.72 12.18 -29.05
C TYR A 227 12.62 11.47 -30.06
N VAL A 228 13.32 12.24 -30.91
CA VAL A 228 14.25 11.69 -31.89
C VAL A 228 15.36 10.90 -31.20
N ALA A 229 15.93 11.40 -30.10
CA ALA A 229 17.00 10.72 -29.40
C ALA A 229 16.54 9.40 -28.75
N GLU A 230 15.39 9.39 -28.09
CA GLU A 230 14.87 8.19 -27.42
C GLU A 230 14.38 7.14 -28.43
N TYR A 231 13.75 7.54 -29.53
CA TYR A 231 13.38 6.58 -30.58
C TYR A 231 14.56 6.11 -31.43
N SER A 232 15.60 6.93 -31.59
CA SER A 232 16.86 6.47 -32.21
C SER A 232 17.56 5.40 -31.34
N ARG A 233 17.23 5.32 -30.04
CA ARG A 233 17.70 4.26 -29.13
C ARG A 233 16.85 3.00 -29.24
N SER A 234 15.52 3.13 -29.15
CA SER A 234 14.61 1.97 -29.09
C SER A 234 14.27 1.38 -30.47
N GLY A 235 14.34 2.21 -31.52
CA GLY A 235 13.75 1.93 -32.83
C GLY A 235 12.22 1.91 -32.80
N PHE A 236 11.60 1.77 -33.97
CA PHE A 236 10.14 1.71 -34.12
C PHE A 236 9.56 0.30 -34.04
N PHE A 237 10.35 -0.77 -34.24
CA PHE A 237 9.84 -2.15 -34.27
C PHE A 237 8.96 -2.49 -33.05
N GLY A 238 9.46 -2.22 -31.84
CA GLY A 238 8.73 -2.50 -30.61
C GLY A 238 7.44 -1.71 -30.49
N SER A 239 7.53 -0.40 -30.72
CA SER A 239 6.39 0.50 -30.69
C SER A 239 5.29 0.12 -31.71
N CYS A 240 5.67 -0.30 -32.92
CA CYS A 240 4.75 -0.75 -33.96
C CYS A 240 4.15 -2.13 -33.68
N SER A 241 4.84 -2.98 -32.91
CA SER A 241 4.41 -4.35 -32.62
C SER A 241 3.10 -4.44 -31.84
N TYR A 242 2.66 -3.36 -31.18
CA TYR A 242 1.33 -3.27 -30.56
C TYR A 242 0.20 -3.49 -31.59
N TYR A 243 0.39 -3.06 -32.84
CA TYR A 243 -0.59 -3.24 -33.92
C TYR A 243 -0.59 -4.65 -34.53
N SER A 244 0.36 -5.52 -34.16
CA SER A 244 0.49 -6.86 -34.75
C SER A 244 -0.29 -7.95 -33.99
N ARG A 245 -0.84 -7.64 -32.81
CA ARG A 245 -1.26 -8.66 -31.82
C ARG A 245 -2.75 -8.93 -31.73
N ARG A 246 -3.55 -8.31 -32.60
CA ARG A 246 -5.02 -8.40 -32.61
C ARG A 246 -5.58 -9.82 -32.39
N GLN A 247 -5.06 -10.83 -33.10
CA GLN A 247 -5.54 -12.21 -32.94
C GLN A 247 -5.17 -12.81 -31.58
N GLN A 248 -3.96 -12.54 -31.08
CA GLN A 248 -3.54 -13.03 -29.77
C GLN A 248 -4.29 -12.32 -28.65
N ASP A 249 -4.43 -10.99 -28.74
CA ASP A 249 -5.18 -10.20 -27.76
C ASP A 249 -6.63 -10.67 -27.72
N PHE A 250 -7.23 -10.98 -28.88
CA PHE A 250 -8.54 -11.62 -28.94
C PHE A 250 -8.57 -12.95 -28.15
N GLU A 251 -7.61 -13.85 -28.37
CA GLU A 251 -7.58 -15.12 -27.65
C GLU A 251 -7.33 -14.97 -26.15
N ASP A 252 -6.53 -13.99 -25.75
CA ASP A 252 -6.20 -13.72 -24.34
C ASP A 252 -7.34 -13.03 -23.59
N GLU A 253 -8.19 -12.28 -24.29
CA GLU A 253 -9.28 -11.47 -23.72
C GLU A 253 -10.66 -12.19 -23.77
N LYS A 254 -10.81 -13.26 -24.56
CA LYS A 254 -12.13 -13.86 -24.90
C LYS A 254 -12.98 -14.29 -23.70
N ASP A 255 -12.33 -14.69 -22.61
CA ASP A 255 -12.98 -15.19 -21.39
C ASP A 255 -13.04 -14.12 -20.28
N LEU A 256 -12.56 -12.90 -20.55
CA LEU A 256 -12.57 -11.80 -19.58
C LEU A 256 -13.92 -11.07 -19.56
N PRO A 257 -14.24 -10.37 -18.45
CA PRO A 257 -15.42 -9.52 -18.39
C PRO A 257 -15.38 -8.43 -19.46
N ARG A 258 -16.49 -8.29 -20.19
CA ARG A 258 -16.71 -7.20 -21.18
C ARG A 258 -17.22 -5.91 -20.56
N VAL A 259 -17.49 -5.91 -19.25
CA VAL A 259 -18.06 -4.79 -18.49
C VAL A 259 -17.03 -4.28 -17.51
N ILE A 260 -16.76 -2.97 -17.53
CA ILE A 260 -15.85 -2.30 -16.59
C ILE A 260 -16.68 -1.58 -15.54
N ASN A 261 -16.63 -2.04 -14.30
CA ASN A 261 -17.40 -1.49 -13.17
C ASN A 261 -16.67 -0.41 -12.38
N HIS A 262 -15.40 -0.14 -12.68
CA HIS A 262 -14.62 0.89 -11.99
C HIS A 262 -15.19 2.29 -12.25
N GLU A 263 -14.98 3.20 -11.29
CA GLU A 263 -15.12 4.64 -11.54
C GLU A 263 -14.27 5.01 -12.75
N SER A 264 -14.91 5.56 -13.78
CA SER A 264 -14.30 5.69 -15.09
C SER A 264 -14.56 7.04 -15.73
N LEU A 265 -13.56 7.55 -16.46
CA LEU A 265 -13.64 8.80 -17.20
C LEU A 265 -13.17 8.62 -18.65
N TYR A 266 -13.96 9.08 -19.60
CA TYR A 266 -13.55 9.25 -20.98
C TYR A 266 -13.40 10.75 -21.30
N ILE A 267 -12.24 11.15 -21.81
CA ILE A 267 -12.01 12.51 -22.33
C ILE A 267 -11.88 12.42 -23.85
N GLY A 268 -12.92 12.84 -24.57
CA GLY A 268 -12.93 12.84 -26.04
C GLY A 268 -12.43 14.16 -26.63
N ALA A 269 -11.52 14.07 -27.59
CA ALA A 269 -11.11 15.20 -28.43
C ALA A 269 -12.11 15.36 -29.59
N VAL A 270 -12.82 16.48 -29.66
CA VAL A 270 -13.87 16.69 -30.67
C VAL A 270 -13.31 16.70 -32.09
N ASP A 271 -12.10 17.23 -32.25
CA ASP A 271 -11.47 17.42 -33.55
C ASP A 271 -10.39 16.35 -33.83
N ASP A 272 -10.39 15.22 -33.11
CA ASP A 272 -9.50 14.10 -33.40
C ASP A 272 -9.87 13.46 -34.76
N PRO A 273 -8.98 13.45 -35.76
CA PRO A 273 -9.31 12.92 -37.09
C PRO A 273 -9.42 11.39 -37.11
N ILE A 274 -8.88 10.69 -36.10
CA ILE A 274 -8.77 9.23 -36.03
C ILE A 274 -9.75 8.65 -35.00
N LEU A 275 -9.62 9.06 -33.73
CA LEU A 275 -10.39 8.55 -32.60
C LEU A 275 -11.58 9.48 -32.30
N LYS A 276 -12.45 9.63 -33.29
CA LYS A 276 -13.60 10.53 -33.21
C LYS A 276 -14.53 10.15 -32.05
N PRO A 277 -15.10 11.11 -31.30
CA PRO A 277 -15.94 10.83 -30.14
C PRO A 277 -17.16 9.94 -30.42
N GLU A 278 -17.66 9.86 -31.65
CA GLU A 278 -18.78 8.98 -32.01
C GLU A 278 -18.45 7.50 -31.79
N LEU A 279 -17.17 7.13 -31.84
CA LEU A 279 -16.70 5.77 -31.54
C LEU A 279 -16.96 5.39 -30.06
N ALA A 280 -17.10 6.37 -29.16
CA ALA A 280 -17.39 6.17 -27.75
C ALA A 280 -18.87 5.96 -27.43
N ALA A 281 -19.78 6.08 -28.42
CA ALA A 281 -21.24 6.07 -28.19
C ALA A 281 -21.75 4.79 -27.52
N GLY A 282 -21.03 3.67 -27.66
CA GLY A 282 -21.37 2.39 -27.03
C GLY A 282 -20.92 2.24 -25.57
N MET A 283 -19.96 3.05 -25.09
CA MET A 283 -19.31 2.84 -23.79
C MET A 283 -20.28 2.82 -22.60
N PRO A 284 -21.29 3.71 -22.49
CA PRO A 284 -22.21 3.70 -21.34
C PRO A 284 -22.99 2.39 -21.16
N ARG A 285 -23.09 1.54 -22.20
CA ARG A 285 -23.76 0.24 -22.11
C ARG A 285 -22.94 -0.81 -21.37
N VAL A 286 -21.63 -0.64 -21.30
CA VAL A 286 -20.67 -1.60 -20.73
C VAL A 286 -19.79 -1.00 -19.64
N MET A 287 -20.05 0.26 -19.26
CA MET A 287 -19.33 0.99 -18.22
C MET A 287 -20.34 1.79 -17.38
N PRO A 288 -21.00 1.18 -16.40
CA PRO A 288 -22.11 1.83 -15.67
C PRO A 288 -21.69 3.07 -14.88
N ASN A 289 -20.41 3.18 -14.49
CA ASN A 289 -19.86 4.29 -13.71
C ASN A 289 -19.04 5.28 -14.57
N LEU A 290 -19.27 5.27 -15.90
CA LEU A 290 -18.54 6.12 -16.84
C LEU A 290 -19.03 7.58 -16.78
N LYS A 291 -18.08 8.49 -16.60
CA LYS A 291 -18.23 9.92 -16.91
C LYS A 291 -17.61 10.20 -18.28
N GLN A 292 -18.17 11.14 -19.03
CA GLN A 292 -17.66 11.54 -20.34
C GLN A 292 -17.53 13.07 -20.39
N GLU A 293 -16.35 13.55 -20.80
CA GLU A 293 -16.12 14.96 -21.09
C GLU A 293 -15.57 15.12 -22.51
N LEU A 294 -16.07 16.10 -23.25
CA LEU A 294 -15.63 16.40 -24.62
C LEU A 294 -14.92 17.75 -24.64
N VAL A 295 -13.74 17.78 -25.27
CA VAL A 295 -12.92 18.99 -25.38
C VAL A 295 -12.93 19.47 -26.82
N ASN A 296 -13.44 20.69 -27.01
CA ASN A 296 -13.53 21.34 -28.33
C ASN A 296 -12.22 22.04 -28.71
N GLY A 297 -11.95 22.09 -30.02
CA GLY A 297 -10.82 22.77 -30.63
C GLY A 297 -9.48 22.05 -30.38
N GLY A 298 -9.50 20.75 -30.15
CA GLY A 298 -8.31 19.93 -29.87
C GLY A 298 -8.38 18.60 -30.61
N GLY A 299 -7.24 18.21 -31.22
CA GLY A 299 -7.09 16.98 -31.98
C GLY A 299 -6.53 15.82 -31.16
N HIS A 300 -5.85 14.90 -31.85
CA HIS A 300 -5.33 13.68 -31.25
C HIS A 300 -4.33 13.95 -30.12
N TRP A 301 -3.52 15.00 -30.22
CA TRP A 301 -2.54 15.40 -29.20
C TRP A 301 -3.16 16.29 -28.13
N LEU A 302 -4.33 15.87 -27.64
CA LEU A 302 -5.17 16.65 -26.71
C LEU A 302 -4.43 17.05 -25.44
N LEU A 303 -3.53 16.17 -24.96
CA LEU A 303 -2.66 16.40 -23.81
C LEU A 303 -1.84 17.70 -23.91
N TRP A 304 -1.57 18.16 -25.13
CA TRP A 304 -0.68 19.29 -25.41
C TRP A 304 -1.46 20.47 -25.97
N GLU A 305 -2.32 20.21 -26.98
CA GLU A 305 -3.17 21.23 -27.61
C GLU A 305 -4.11 21.89 -26.59
N LYS A 306 -4.60 21.09 -25.63
CA LYS A 306 -5.55 21.49 -24.60
C LYS A 306 -5.07 21.09 -23.21
N LYS A 307 -3.76 21.19 -22.96
CA LYS A 307 -3.13 20.80 -21.69
C LYS A 307 -3.88 21.32 -20.45
N ASP A 308 -4.26 22.60 -20.44
CA ASP A 308 -4.91 23.22 -19.28
C ASP A 308 -6.32 22.66 -19.06
N ALA A 309 -7.07 22.40 -20.13
CA ALA A 309 -8.39 21.79 -20.04
C ALA A 309 -8.28 20.33 -19.58
N VAL A 310 -7.35 19.56 -20.12
CA VAL A 310 -7.11 18.17 -19.69
C VAL A 310 -6.69 18.12 -18.22
N ILE A 311 -5.78 19.02 -17.78
CA ILE A 311 -5.36 19.11 -16.39
C ILE A 311 -6.53 19.46 -15.47
N ASP A 312 -7.37 20.43 -15.83
CA ASP A 312 -8.56 20.80 -15.05
C ASP A 312 -9.53 19.63 -14.93
N ILE A 313 -9.84 18.95 -16.04
CA ILE A 313 -10.73 17.79 -16.05
C ILE A 313 -10.19 16.69 -15.13
N LEU A 314 -8.90 16.33 -15.28
CA LEU A 314 -8.27 15.31 -14.46
C LEU A 314 -8.28 15.70 -12.98
N GLN A 315 -7.90 16.93 -12.62
CA GLN A 315 -7.91 17.37 -11.23
C GLN A 315 -9.30 17.38 -10.61
N ARG A 316 -10.32 17.85 -11.35
CA ARG A 316 -11.71 17.82 -10.90
C ARG A 316 -12.18 16.39 -10.69
N TRP A 317 -11.93 15.51 -11.64
CA TRP A 317 -12.33 14.11 -11.54
C TRP A 317 -11.61 13.40 -10.39
N LEU A 318 -10.28 13.49 -10.32
CA LEU A 318 -9.47 12.89 -9.25
C LEU A 318 -9.88 13.38 -7.86
N LYS A 319 -10.29 14.66 -7.71
CA LYS A 319 -10.79 15.21 -6.44
C LYS A 319 -12.19 14.68 -6.07
N GLN A 320 -13.01 14.35 -7.08
CA GLN A 320 -14.35 13.79 -6.88
C GLN A 320 -14.36 12.30 -6.66
N LEU A 321 -13.30 11.60 -7.10
CA LEU A 321 -13.15 10.20 -6.77
C LEU A 321 -13.20 10.09 -5.25
N ASP A 322 -14.15 9.31 -4.75
CA ASP A 322 -14.12 8.81 -3.39
C ASP A 322 -12.97 7.79 -3.30
N LEU A 323 -11.75 8.32 -3.37
CA LEU A 323 -10.52 7.57 -3.12
C LEU A 323 -10.47 7.12 -1.66
N SER A 324 -11.33 7.68 -0.80
CA SER A 324 -11.62 7.21 0.55
C SER A 324 -12.55 6.00 0.61
N THR A 325 -12.48 5.13 -0.41
CA THR A 325 -12.70 3.69 -0.16
C THR A 325 -11.69 3.11 0.86
N ASP A 326 -10.72 3.92 1.28
CA ASP A 326 -9.91 3.76 2.47
C ASP A 326 -10.45 4.56 3.69
N ASN A 327 -11.75 4.90 3.78
CA ASN A 327 -12.39 5.39 5.02
C ASN A 327 -12.69 4.17 5.89
N HIS A 328 -11.65 3.64 6.49
CA HIS A 328 -11.84 2.65 7.50
C HIS A 328 -12.44 3.30 8.74
N PHE A 329 -13.22 2.54 9.50
CA PHE A 329 -13.83 3.06 10.72
C PHE A 329 -12.78 3.58 11.72
N TRP A 330 -11.51 3.18 11.59
CA TRP A 330 -10.44 3.61 12.48
C TRP A 330 -9.85 4.97 12.11
N ASP A 331 -10.06 5.46 10.88
CA ASP A 331 -9.57 6.77 10.44
C ASP A 331 -10.29 7.93 11.14
N GLN A 332 -11.44 7.63 11.78
CA GLN A 332 -12.16 8.59 12.62
C GLN A 332 -11.42 8.92 13.93
N TRP A 333 -10.44 8.11 14.34
CA TRP A 333 -9.76 8.29 15.62
C TRP A 333 -8.56 9.22 15.48
N GLU A 334 -8.55 10.24 16.33
CA GLU A 334 -7.48 11.24 16.35
C GLU A 334 -6.18 10.64 16.91
N HIS A 335 -5.14 10.61 16.09
CA HIS A 335 -3.78 10.24 16.50
C HIS A 335 -3.14 11.39 17.28
N LYS A 336 -2.67 11.11 18.50
CA LYS A 336 -2.07 12.08 19.43
C LYS A 336 -0.65 11.67 19.81
N PHE A 337 0.08 12.63 20.35
CA PHE A 337 1.46 12.44 20.77
C PHE A 337 1.68 13.06 22.15
N ALA A 338 2.30 12.28 23.06
CA ALA A 338 2.58 12.70 24.42
C ALA A 338 4.09 12.60 24.71
N PRO A 339 4.74 13.68 25.16
CA PRO A 339 6.09 13.59 25.72
C PRO A 339 6.01 12.97 27.13
N VAL A 340 6.70 11.84 27.34
CA VAL A 340 6.63 11.07 28.60
C VAL A 340 7.97 10.93 29.33
N GLY A 341 9.01 11.64 28.86
CA GLY A 341 10.31 11.80 29.55
C GLY A 341 11.51 11.32 28.72
N ASN A 342 12.72 11.83 29.05
CA ASN A 342 14.00 11.50 28.37
C ASN A 342 13.92 11.43 26.84
N ASP A 343 13.32 12.46 26.23
CA ASP A 343 13.14 12.57 24.78
C ASP A 343 12.25 11.47 24.14
N ILE A 344 11.46 10.76 24.95
CA ILE A 344 10.43 9.81 24.47
C ILE A 344 9.12 10.55 24.22
N GLN A 345 8.64 10.45 23.00
CA GLN A 345 7.29 10.77 22.59
C GLN A 345 6.54 9.48 22.27
N LEU A 346 5.39 9.26 22.91
CA LEU A 346 4.48 8.18 22.55
C LEU A 346 3.38 8.69 21.63
N HIS A 347 3.15 7.95 20.55
CA HIS A 347 1.87 7.99 19.83
C HIS A 347 0.79 7.29 20.66
N TYR A 348 -0.43 7.83 20.64
CA TYR A 348 -1.59 7.20 21.24
C TYR A 348 -2.90 7.68 20.59
N ILE A 349 -3.97 6.92 20.79
CA ILE A 349 -5.35 7.40 20.62
C ILE A 349 -6.02 7.52 21.99
N ASP A 350 -6.97 8.44 22.13
CA ASP A 350 -7.68 8.69 23.39
C ASP A 350 -9.14 9.09 23.13
N VAL A 351 -10.02 8.10 23.28
CA VAL A 351 -11.42 8.13 22.86
C VAL A 351 -12.39 7.83 24.00
N GLY A 352 -13.63 8.26 23.89
CA GLY A 352 -14.67 8.10 24.90
C GLY A 352 -14.80 9.27 25.89
N PRO A 353 -15.74 9.19 26.85
CA PRO A 353 -16.04 10.30 27.76
C PRO A 353 -14.84 10.63 28.66
N ARG A 354 -14.53 11.92 28.83
CA ARG A 354 -13.32 12.37 29.57
C ARG A 354 -13.37 12.10 31.07
N ASP A 355 -14.58 11.99 31.61
CA ASP A 355 -14.92 11.75 33.02
C ASP A 355 -15.17 10.27 33.32
N ALA A 356 -15.14 9.38 32.32
CA ALA A 356 -15.26 7.94 32.52
C ALA A 356 -13.97 7.31 33.03
N THR A 357 -14.08 6.12 33.62
CA THR A 357 -12.93 5.32 34.09
C THR A 357 -11.90 5.15 32.95
N PRO A 358 -10.64 5.55 33.14
CA PRO A 358 -9.61 5.37 32.12
C PRO A 358 -9.17 3.91 32.03
N VAL A 359 -9.15 3.39 30.80
CA VAL A 359 -8.70 2.05 30.43
C VAL A 359 -7.58 2.19 29.42
N VAL A 360 -6.37 1.75 29.79
CA VAL A 360 -5.20 1.76 28.93
C VAL A 360 -5.04 0.38 28.28
N LEU A 361 -5.14 0.32 26.95
CA LEU A 361 -4.97 -0.91 26.18
C LEU A 361 -3.55 -0.96 25.62
N VAL A 362 -2.77 -1.97 25.99
CA VAL A 362 -1.35 -2.10 25.68
C VAL A 362 -1.13 -3.28 24.75
N HIS A 363 -0.62 -3.02 23.54
CA HIS A 363 -0.38 -4.04 22.53
C HIS A 363 0.89 -4.86 22.79
N GLY A 364 1.03 -6.01 22.11
CA GLY A 364 2.23 -6.83 22.14
C GLY A 364 3.03 -6.77 20.84
N TRP A 365 3.93 -7.74 20.62
CA TRP A 365 4.75 -7.82 19.42
C TRP A 365 4.18 -8.86 18.43
N PRO A 366 4.16 -8.59 17.10
CA PRO A 366 4.53 -7.37 16.40
C PRO A 366 3.31 -6.45 16.18
N ASP A 367 2.40 -6.37 17.14
CA ASP A 367 1.17 -5.58 17.04
C ASP A 367 1.43 -4.07 17.26
N LEU A 368 0.39 -3.26 17.12
CA LEU A 368 0.35 -1.81 17.33
C LEU A 368 -0.89 -1.46 18.16
N TRP A 369 -1.11 -0.17 18.47
CA TRP A 369 -2.38 0.31 19.05
C TRP A 369 -3.60 -0.23 18.30
N PHE A 370 -3.45 -0.41 16.98
CA PHE A 370 -4.48 -0.84 16.05
C PHE A 370 -5.00 -2.26 16.32
N GLY A 371 -4.22 -3.12 16.97
CA GLY A 371 -4.65 -4.45 17.37
C GLY A 371 -5.93 -4.43 18.19
N TRP A 372 -6.11 -3.40 19.02
CA TRP A 372 -7.27 -3.26 19.88
C TRP A 372 -8.54 -2.73 19.19
N ARG A 373 -8.55 -2.53 17.87
CA ARG A 373 -9.62 -1.85 17.11
C ARG A 373 -11.04 -2.31 17.44
N TYR A 374 -11.27 -3.60 17.66
CA TYR A 374 -12.60 -4.11 18.03
C TYR A 374 -12.98 -3.74 19.47
N GLN A 375 -12.05 -3.87 20.41
CA GLN A 375 -12.27 -3.51 21.82
C GLN A 375 -12.38 -1.99 22.01
N ILE A 376 -11.61 -1.19 21.26
CA ILE A 376 -11.72 0.28 21.26
C ILE A 376 -13.16 0.68 20.93
N GLN A 377 -13.70 0.23 19.79
CA GLN A 377 -15.07 0.52 19.37
C GLN A 377 -16.11 0.12 20.43
N ALA A 378 -15.90 -1.02 21.08
CA ALA A 378 -16.85 -1.57 22.02
C ALA A 378 -16.83 -0.85 23.38
N LEU A 379 -15.66 -0.39 23.83
CA LEU A 379 -15.43 0.18 25.15
C LEU A 379 -15.56 1.71 25.18
N CYS A 380 -15.25 2.41 24.08
CA CYS A 380 -15.21 3.88 24.05
C CYS A 380 -16.56 4.57 24.29
N LYS A 381 -17.68 3.81 24.28
CA LYS A 381 -19.02 4.33 24.63
C LYS A 381 -19.23 4.50 26.13
N THR A 382 -18.46 3.78 26.94
CA THR A 382 -18.65 3.70 28.40
C THR A 382 -17.40 4.11 29.17
N TYR A 383 -16.22 3.88 28.60
CA TYR A 383 -14.92 4.11 29.22
C TYR A 383 -14.10 5.14 28.44
N ARG A 384 -13.16 5.80 29.11
CA ARG A 384 -12.11 6.57 28.43
C ARG A 384 -11.02 5.60 28.02
N VAL A 385 -10.93 5.28 26.73
CA VAL A 385 -10.00 4.28 26.21
C VAL A 385 -8.76 4.98 25.65
N ILE A 386 -7.60 4.67 26.23
CA ILE A 386 -6.29 5.21 25.85
C ILE A 386 -5.47 4.07 25.29
N VAL A 387 -4.98 4.20 24.06
CA VAL A 387 -4.26 3.10 23.39
C VAL A 387 -2.97 3.66 22.80
N PRO A 388 -1.83 3.51 23.49
CA PRO A 388 -0.53 3.93 22.97
C PRO A 388 0.06 2.90 22.01
N ASP A 389 0.83 3.38 21.05
CA ASP A 389 1.95 2.59 20.51
C ASP A 389 3.08 2.61 21.55
N LEU A 390 3.61 1.45 21.90
CA LEU A 390 4.75 1.35 22.81
C LEU A 390 6.04 1.93 22.17
N ARG A 391 7.03 2.29 23.00
CA ARG A 391 8.34 2.73 22.50
C ARG A 391 8.91 1.70 21.50
N GLY A 392 9.49 2.17 20.40
CA GLY A 392 10.01 1.30 19.34
C GLY A 392 8.97 0.69 18.40
N PHE A 393 7.71 1.12 18.46
CA PHE A 393 6.64 0.67 17.59
C PHE A 393 5.91 1.84 16.91
N GLY A 394 5.40 1.58 15.71
CA GLY A 394 4.50 2.49 14.99
C GLY A 394 5.03 3.91 14.90
N ARG A 395 4.31 4.85 15.50
CA ARG A 395 4.69 6.28 15.47
C ARG A 395 5.32 6.78 16.77
N SER A 396 5.57 5.89 17.73
CA SER A 396 6.27 6.21 18.97
C SER A 396 7.78 6.30 18.78
N SER A 397 8.45 7.00 19.69
CA SER A 397 9.91 7.12 19.68
C SER A 397 10.59 5.75 19.81
N ALA A 398 11.69 5.56 19.08
CA ALA A 398 12.46 4.32 19.06
C ALA A 398 13.93 4.60 19.47
N PRO A 399 14.26 4.49 20.77
CA PRO A 399 15.65 4.55 21.22
C PRO A 399 16.54 3.56 20.47
N SER A 400 17.80 3.90 20.22
CA SER A 400 18.71 3.04 19.47
C SER A 400 19.43 1.98 20.31
N THR A 401 19.27 2.00 21.63
CA THR A 401 20.01 1.12 22.55
C THR A 401 19.07 0.25 23.37
N VAL A 402 19.51 -0.99 23.65
CA VAL A 402 18.72 -1.99 24.40
C VAL A 402 18.39 -1.52 25.83
N GLU A 403 19.23 -0.69 26.44
CA GLU A 403 19.02 -0.09 27.75
C GLU A 403 17.76 0.79 27.80
N GLY A 404 17.29 1.24 26.64
CA GLY A 404 16.04 1.96 26.49
C GLY A 404 14.79 1.07 26.59
N TYR A 405 14.89 -0.26 26.59
CA TYR A 405 13.72 -1.13 26.38
C TYR A 405 13.35 -2.03 27.55
N GLY A 406 14.05 -1.93 28.69
CA GLY A 406 13.66 -2.65 29.90
C GLY A 406 12.24 -2.29 30.37
N THR A 407 11.54 -3.25 30.96
CA THR A 407 10.13 -3.13 31.39
C THR A 407 9.92 -1.95 32.33
N LYS A 408 10.90 -1.62 33.17
CA LYS A 408 10.90 -0.41 34.04
C LYS A 408 10.79 0.89 33.26
N LYS A 409 11.47 1.00 32.11
CA LYS A 409 11.40 2.19 31.24
C LYS A 409 10.04 2.25 30.53
N VAL A 410 9.59 1.12 30.00
CA VAL A 410 8.31 1.03 29.28
C VAL A 410 7.13 1.34 30.21
N THR A 411 7.13 0.79 31.43
CA THR A 411 6.13 1.12 32.45
C THR A 411 6.23 2.58 32.91
N GLY A 412 7.44 3.13 32.97
CA GLY A 412 7.66 4.56 33.20
C GLY A 412 7.02 5.46 32.15
N ASP A 413 7.04 5.06 30.88
CA ASP A 413 6.35 5.80 29.82
C ASP A 413 4.84 5.79 29.99
N LEU A 414 4.27 4.65 30.39
CA LEU A 414 2.84 4.52 30.63
C LEU A 414 2.41 5.36 31.85
N ALA A 415 3.23 5.39 32.91
CA ALA A 415 3.02 6.28 34.05
C ALA A 415 3.12 7.76 33.63
N GLY A 416 4.12 8.10 32.82
CA GLY A 416 4.30 9.45 32.26
C GLY A 416 3.16 9.86 31.32
N LEU A 417 2.57 8.91 30.58
CA LEU A 417 1.38 9.15 29.77
C LEU A 417 0.17 9.48 30.66
N LEU A 418 0.00 8.78 31.78
CA LEU A 418 -1.02 9.13 32.75
C LEU A 418 -0.79 10.52 33.35
N ASP A 419 0.46 10.89 33.66
CA ASP A 419 0.81 12.24 34.14
C ASP A 419 0.46 13.31 33.10
N PHE A 420 0.85 13.11 31.83
CA PHE A 420 0.53 14.02 30.72
C PHE A 420 -0.98 14.23 30.54
N LEU A 421 -1.77 13.16 30.76
CA LEU A 421 -3.23 13.18 30.65
C LEU A 421 -3.94 13.63 31.94
N ASN A 422 -3.18 13.99 32.99
CA ASN A 422 -3.67 14.31 34.33
C ASN A 422 -4.56 13.21 34.94
N LEU A 423 -4.14 11.95 34.78
CA LEU A 423 -4.85 10.79 35.30
C LEU A 423 -4.08 10.19 36.50
N PRO A 424 -4.70 10.12 37.69
CA PRO A 424 -4.03 9.57 38.87
C PRO A 424 -3.79 8.07 38.74
N ARG A 425 -4.74 7.33 38.17
CA ARG A 425 -4.66 5.88 37.97
C ARG A 425 -5.55 5.43 36.81
N ALA A 426 -5.30 4.23 36.29
CA ALA A 426 -6.11 3.62 35.24
C ALA A 426 -6.25 2.09 35.40
N VAL A 427 -7.21 1.50 34.69
CA VAL A 427 -7.24 0.05 34.44
C VAL A 427 -6.31 -0.25 33.28
N PHE A 428 -5.42 -1.21 33.43
CA PHE A 428 -4.47 -1.61 32.38
C PHE A 428 -4.86 -2.96 31.79
N VAL A 429 -4.97 -3.05 30.47
CA VAL A 429 -5.28 -4.28 29.74
C VAL A 429 -4.18 -4.51 28.72
N GLY A 430 -3.49 -5.64 28.77
CA GLY A 430 -2.36 -5.94 27.90
C GLY A 430 -2.55 -7.23 27.10
N HIS A 431 -2.05 -7.29 25.87
CA HIS A 431 -1.96 -8.52 25.06
C HIS A 431 -0.49 -8.85 24.76
N ASP A 432 -0.12 -10.14 24.80
CA ASP A 432 1.25 -10.61 24.51
C ASP A 432 2.30 -9.85 25.37
N TRP A 433 3.27 -9.13 24.78
CA TRP A 433 4.21 -8.29 25.52
C TRP A 433 3.52 -7.19 26.32
N GLY A 434 2.44 -6.61 25.81
CA GLY A 434 1.58 -5.71 26.56
C GLY A 434 1.06 -6.38 27.83
N GLY A 435 0.71 -7.67 27.77
CA GLY A 435 0.34 -8.48 28.93
C GLY A 435 1.48 -8.58 29.96
N ALA A 436 2.71 -8.82 29.52
CA ALA A 436 3.88 -8.81 30.40
C ALA A 436 4.09 -7.43 31.06
N ILE A 437 3.95 -6.35 30.28
CA ILE A 437 4.16 -4.96 30.72
C ILE A 437 3.11 -4.53 31.75
N VAL A 438 1.82 -4.86 31.57
CA VAL A 438 0.78 -4.46 32.53
C VAL A 438 0.91 -5.18 33.88
N TRP A 439 1.47 -6.39 33.92
CA TRP A 439 1.85 -7.00 35.19
C TRP A 439 2.98 -6.22 35.89
N ARG A 440 3.96 -5.74 35.11
CA ARG A 440 5.06 -4.92 35.63
C ARG A 440 4.59 -3.52 36.07
N MET A 441 3.52 -2.97 35.46
CA MET A 441 2.88 -1.75 35.98
C MET A 441 2.45 -1.93 37.44
N CYS A 442 1.86 -3.08 37.80
CA CYS A 442 1.48 -3.36 39.18
C CYS A 442 2.67 -3.47 40.15
N MET A 443 3.88 -3.75 39.64
CA MET A 443 5.08 -3.91 40.46
C MET A 443 5.83 -2.58 40.62
N PHE A 444 6.06 -1.86 39.52
CA PHE A 444 6.83 -0.61 39.52
C PHE A 444 5.99 0.60 39.93
N TYR A 445 4.70 0.61 39.59
CA TYR A 445 3.78 1.74 39.83
C TYR A 445 2.43 1.26 40.39
N PRO A 446 2.42 0.49 41.51
CA PRO A 446 1.20 -0.11 42.07
C PRO A 446 0.09 0.92 42.33
N GLU A 447 0.44 2.14 42.72
CA GLU A 447 -0.48 3.24 43.00
C GLU A 447 -1.17 3.81 41.75
N ARG A 448 -0.59 3.59 40.56
CA ARG A 448 -1.12 4.06 39.27
C ARG A 448 -2.07 3.05 38.63
N VAL A 449 -2.19 1.84 39.18
CA VAL A 449 -3.02 0.76 38.66
C VAL A 449 -4.27 0.59 39.51
N GLN A 450 -5.44 0.76 38.89
CA GLN A 450 -6.73 0.48 39.53
C GLN A 450 -7.08 -1.01 39.47
N ALA A 451 -6.87 -1.63 38.32
CA ALA A 451 -7.04 -3.06 38.07
C ALA A 451 -6.20 -3.46 36.84
N VAL A 452 -5.90 -4.74 36.69
CA VAL A 452 -5.05 -5.25 35.61
C VAL A 452 -5.68 -6.44 34.90
N CYS A 453 -5.60 -6.46 33.57
CA CYS A 453 -6.00 -7.59 32.76
C CYS A 453 -4.87 -7.97 31.79
N SER A 454 -4.56 -9.25 31.68
CA SER A 454 -3.68 -9.77 30.64
C SER A 454 -4.43 -10.72 29.72
N VAL A 455 -4.23 -10.56 28.43
CA VAL A 455 -4.72 -11.43 27.37
C VAL A 455 -3.53 -12.23 26.85
N CYS A 456 -3.66 -13.56 26.90
CA CYS A 456 -2.64 -14.58 26.61
C CYS A 456 -1.54 -14.72 27.68
N THR A 457 -0.93 -13.64 28.15
CA THR A 457 0.33 -13.72 28.92
C THR A 457 0.10 -13.90 30.43
N PRO A 458 0.44 -15.06 31.03
CA PRO A 458 0.35 -15.24 32.48
C PRO A 458 1.39 -14.39 33.20
N TYR A 459 1.11 -14.06 34.46
CA TYR A 459 2.10 -13.39 35.31
C TYR A 459 3.19 -14.37 35.74
N MET A 460 4.43 -14.06 35.35
CA MET A 460 5.63 -14.74 35.81
C MET A 460 6.35 -13.84 36.83
N PRO A 461 6.38 -14.21 38.12
CA PRO A 461 7.11 -13.46 39.14
C PRO A 461 8.62 -13.42 38.87
N PRO A 462 9.34 -12.40 39.38
CA PRO A 462 10.79 -12.35 39.31
C PRO A 462 11.45 -13.61 39.87
N SER A 463 12.45 -14.12 39.14
CA SER A 463 13.25 -15.28 39.52
C SER A 463 14.43 -14.86 40.42
N ASP A 464 14.86 -15.75 41.32
CA ASP A 464 16.07 -15.58 42.13
C ASP A 464 17.36 -15.67 41.29
N ALA A 465 17.29 -16.32 40.13
CA ALA A 465 18.43 -16.52 39.23
C ALA A 465 18.09 -16.13 37.79
N TYR A 466 19.04 -15.48 37.13
CA TYR A 466 18.95 -15.14 35.72
C TYR A 466 19.10 -16.41 34.87
N MET A 467 18.19 -16.56 33.91
CA MET A 467 18.25 -17.60 32.89
C MET A 467 18.44 -16.93 31.54
N ASP A 468 19.58 -17.15 30.90
CA ASP A 468 19.83 -16.64 29.54
C ASP A 468 18.85 -17.25 28.52
N THR A 469 18.85 -16.71 27.30
CA THR A 469 17.88 -17.12 26.27
C THR A 469 18.07 -18.57 25.83
N ASP A 470 19.31 -19.07 25.75
CA ASP A 470 19.57 -20.46 25.36
C ASP A 470 19.08 -21.45 26.41
N ALA A 471 19.32 -21.16 27.68
CA ALA A 471 18.83 -21.95 28.80
C ALA A 471 17.29 -21.93 28.87
N LEU A 472 16.67 -20.78 28.62
CA LEU A 472 15.21 -20.64 28.55
C LEU A 472 14.62 -21.49 27.42
N VAL A 473 15.18 -21.39 26.22
CA VAL A 473 14.71 -22.16 25.05
C VAL A 473 14.90 -23.65 25.25
N LYS A 474 15.97 -24.07 25.93
CA LYS A 474 16.17 -25.48 26.30
C LYS A 474 15.07 -25.98 27.26
N ALA A 475 14.61 -25.14 28.20
CA ALA A 475 13.55 -25.49 29.13
C ALA A 475 12.15 -25.39 28.50
N VAL A 476 11.95 -24.44 27.58
CA VAL A 476 10.67 -24.10 26.95
C VAL A 476 10.87 -23.97 25.43
N PRO A 477 10.93 -25.09 24.69
CA PRO A 477 11.33 -25.09 23.28
C PRO A 477 10.47 -24.23 22.35
N GLN A 478 9.20 -23.98 22.68
CA GLN A 478 8.34 -23.11 21.89
C GLN A 478 8.80 -21.64 21.87
N PHE A 479 9.70 -21.24 22.78
CA PHE A 479 10.31 -19.90 22.80
C PHE A 479 11.55 -19.77 21.90
N SER A 480 11.83 -20.74 21.04
CA SER A 480 13.01 -20.74 20.15
C SER A 480 13.15 -19.47 19.29
N TYR A 481 12.05 -18.82 18.92
CA TYR A 481 12.05 -17.56 18.18
C TYR A 481 12.77 -16.41 18.92
N MET A 482 12.82 -16.46 20.25
CA MET A 482 13.54 -15.47 21.06
C MET A 482 15.04 -15.46 20.78
N THR A 483 15.62 -16.56 20.28
CA THR A 483 17.05 -16.59 19.88
C THR A 483 17.34 -15.61 18.75
N LEU A 484 16.39 -15.44 17.83
CA LEU A 484 16.47 -14.45 16.75
C LEU A 484 16.06 -13.06 17.26
N LEU A 485 14.90 -12.95 17.90
CA LEU A 485 14.37 -11.62 18.28
C LEU A 485 15.19 -10.92 19.36
N SER A 486 15.97 -11.65 20.16
CA SER A 486 16.93 -11.04 21.11
C SER A 486 18.22 -10.52 20.45
N GLN A 487 18.35 -10.64 19.12
CA GLN A 487 19.37 -10.00 18.30
C GLN A 487 18.70 -8.96 17.39
N PRO A 488 18.46 -7.71 17.88
CA PRO A 488 17.60 -6.75 17.20
C PRO A 488 18.05 -6.40 15.78
N ASP A 489 19.35 -6.23 15.56
CA ASP A 489 19.91 -5.89 14.25
C ASP A 489 19.74 -7.05 13.25
N ASP A 490 20.02 -8.29 13.67
CA ASP A 490 19.87 -9.49 12.83
C ASP A 490 18.40 -9.74 12.49
N ALA A 491 17.51 -9.57 13.48
CA ALA A 491 16.07 -9.67 13.28
C ALA A 491 15.56 -8.59 12.32
N ALA A 492 15.99 -7.34 12.48
CA ALA A 492 15.61 -6.24 11.60
C ALA A 492 16.07 -6.45 10.16
N GLN A 493 17.33 -6.85 9.94
CA GLN A 493 17.86 -7.19 8.62
C GLN A 493 17.03 -8.26 7.89
N LEU A 494 16.41 -9.16 8.65
CA LEU A 494 15.58 -10.23 8.12
C LEU A 494 14.12 -9.82 7.91
N LEU A 495 13.55 -9.01 8.80
CA LEU A 495 12.12 -8.71 8.81
C LEU A 495 11.77 -7.42 8.05
N ASP A 496 12.67 -6.42 8.04
CA ASP A 496 12.46 -5.13 7.39
C ASP A 496 12.41 -5.24 5.85
N VAL A 497 12.96 -6.32 5.28
CA VAL A 497 12.95 -6.53 3.82
C VAL A 497 11.57 -6.84 3.26
N ALA A 498 10.64 -7.34 4.10
CA ALA A 498 9.29 -7.66 3.68
C ALA A 498 8.27 -7.66 4.85
N PRO A 499 7.98 -6.50 5.47
CA PRO A 499 7.05 -6.40 6.62
C PRO A 499 5.68 -7.00 6.29
N ARG A 500 5.17 -6.73 5.09
CA ARG A 500 3.90 -7.29 4.60
C ARG A 500 3.85 -8.82 4.64
N ARG A 501 4.95 -9.49 4.28
CA ARG A 501 5.04 -10.96 4.28
C ARG A 501 5.02 -11.50 5.70
N LEU A 502 5.67 -10.81 6.66
CA LEU A 502 5.61 -11.18 8.07
C LEU A 502 4.17 -11.15 8.60
N PHE A 503 3.45 -10.04 8.39
CA PHE A 503 2.07 -9.89 8.87
C PHE A 503 1.13 -10.86 8.19
N THR A 504 1.27 -11.07 6.88
CA THR A 504 0.51 -12.09 6.14
C THR A 504 0.70 -13.48 6.75
N ALA A 505 1.92 -13.82 7.20
CA ALA A 505 2.21 -15.13 7.77
C ALA A 505 1.86 -15.27 9.26
N THR A 506 1.96 -14.19 10.04
CA THR A 506 1.87 -14.22 11.51
C THR A 506 0.45 -14.00 12.03
N PHE A 507 -0.28 -13.08 11.39
CA PHE A 507 -1.62 -12.71 11.82
C PHE A 507 -2.66 -13.69 11.25
N ARG A 508 -2.75 -14.88 11.85
CA ARG A 508 -3.55 -16.01 11.36
C ARG A 508 -4.49 -16.57 12.42
N LEU A 509 -5.65 -17.08 11.96
CA LEU A 509 -6.50 -17.94 12.78
C LEU A 509 -5.68 -19.15 13.23
N HIS A 510 -5.91 -19.62 14.45
CA HIS A 510 -5.21 -20.81 14.96
C HIS A 510 -5.38 -22.05 14.06
N SER A 511 -6.50 -22.15 13.35
CA SER A 511 -6.84 -23.21 12.41
C SER A 511 -6.18 -23.07 11.03
N ASP A 512 -5.65 -21.90 10.69
CA ASP A 512 -5.00 -21.59 9.41
C ASP A 512 -3.45 -21.57 9.51
N ILE A 513 -2.87 -21.79 10.70
CA ILE A 513 -1.42 -21.81 10.92
C ILE A 513 -0.82 -23.11 10.36
N ASP A 514 0.31 -23.01 9.65
CA ASP A 514 1.12 -24.16 9.26
C ASP A 514 1.80 -24.77 10.50
N THR A 515 1.34 -25.95 10.91
CA THR A 515 1.87 -26.64 12.09
C THR A 515 3.16 -27.42 11.81
N THR A 516 3.59 -27.50 10.55
CA THR A 516 4.82 -28.21 10.14
C THR A 516 6.09 -27.41 10.37
N ILE A 517 5.98 -26.09 10.56
CA ILE A 517 7.09 -25.18 10.84
C ILE A 517 6.96 -24.56 12.23
N THR A 518 8.09 -24.27 12.85
CA THR A 518 8.19 -23.49 14.09
C THR A 518 8.04 -21.99 13.78
N PHE A 519 7.73 -21.18 14.80
CA PHE A 519 7.66 -19.73 14.62
C PHE A 519 9.04 -19.14 14.25
N LEU A 520 10.13 -19.68 14.79
CA LEU A 520 11.49 -19.29 14.39
C LEU A 520 11.74 -19.57 12.89
N GLU A 521 11.33 -20.73 12.39
CA GLU A 521 11.44 -21.04 10.96
C GLU A 521 10.57 -20.13 10.12
N LEU A 522 9.35 -19.79 10.57
CA LEU A 522 8.50 -18.82 9.90
C LEU A 522 9.22 -17.46 9.75
N LEU A 523 9.77 -16.92 10.84
CA LEU A 523 10.51 -15.65 10.83
C LEU A 523 11.69 -15.69 9.86
N ARG A 524 12.53 -16.73 9.92
CA ARG A 524 13.69 -16.92 9.01
C ARG A 524 13.32 -17.00 7.54
N ASN A 525 12.07 -17.35 7.23
CA ASN A 525 11.58 -17.55 5.88
C ASN A 525 10.77 -16.38 5.33
N VAL A 526 10.57 -15.31 6.12
CA VAL A 526 9.86 -14.09 5.70
C VAL A 526 10.41 -13.52 4.38
N PRO A 527 11.73 -13.36 4.15
CA PRO A 527 12.21 -12.64 2.96
C PRO A 527 11.81 -13.26 1.62
N ALA A 528 11.88 -14.59 1.50
CA ALA A 528 11.93 -15.23 0.17
C ALA A 528 11.25 -16.60 0.08
N SER A 529 10.61 -17.10 1.15
CA SER A 529 9.99 -18.43 1.08
C SER A 529 8.85 -18.50 0.06
N PRO A 530 8.77 -19.57 -0.76
CA PRO A 530 7.66 -19.78 -1.67
C PRO A 530 6.40 -20.34 -0.98
N ASN A 531 6.43 -20.59 0.34
CA ASN A 531 5.28 -21.13 1.07
C ASN A 531 4.09 -20.16 0.96
N PRO A 532 2.90 -20.63 0.51
CA PRO A 532 1.71 -19.78 0.37
C PRO A 532 1.28 -19.04 1.64
N ILE A 533 1.72 -19.43 2.84
CA ILE A 533 1.43 -18.70 4.08
C ILE A 533 1.92 -17.25 4.07
N PHE A 534 2.93 -16.92 3.26
CA PHE A 534 3.47 -15.56 3.11
C PHE A 534 2.76 -14.70 2.06
N THR A 535 1.91 -15.30 1.21
CA THR A 535 1.29 -14.61 0.06
C THR A 535 -0.22 -14.74 0.01
N LYS A 536 -0.80 -15.81 0.56
CA LYS A 536 -2.24 -15.99 0.63
C LYS A 536 -2.82 -15.03 1.68
N PRO A 537 -3.87 -14.24 1.37
CA PRO A 537 -4.47 -13.33 2.35
C PRO A 537 -4.87 -14.03 3.66
N SER A 538 -4.73 -13.32 4.78
CA SER A 538 -5.23 -13.78 6.08
C SER A 538 -6.74 -13.58 6.17
N LYS A 539 -7.41 -14.45 6.93
CA LYS A 539 -8.82 -14.26 7.31
C LYS A 539 -8.99 -13.35 8.53
N LEU A 540 -7.91 -13.08 9.26
CA LEU A 540 -7.94 -12.18 10.43
C LEU A 540 -7.73 -10.72 10.08
N LEU A 541 -7.28 -10.44 8.85
CA LEU A 541 -6.99 -9.10 8.41
C LEU A 541 -7.60 -8.84 7.05
N GLU A 542 -8.33 -7.74 6.96
CA GLU A 542 -8.66 -7.16 5.67
C GLU A 542 -7.40 -6.60 5.01
N GLN A 543 -7.46 -6.46 3.67
CA GLN A 543 -6.32 -5.99 2.89
C GLN A 543 -5.78 -4.64 3.40
N ALA A 544 -6.68 -3.72 3.74
CA ALA A 544 -6.29 -2.41 4.24
C ALA A 544 -5.72 -2.44 5.67
N GLU A 545 -6.16 -3.37 6.51
CA GLU A 545 -5.57 -3.58 7.83
C GLU A 545 -4.12 -4.07 7.68
N LEU A 546 -3.88 -4.98 6.72
CA LEU A 546 -2.53 -5.42 6.37
C LEU A 546 -1.67 -4.28 5.78
N ASP A 547 -2.25 -3.44 4.92
CA ASP A 547 -1.60 -2.23 4.39
C ASP A 547 -1.18 -1.29 5.54
N TYR A 548 -2.05 -1.07 6.52
CA TYR A 548 -1.76 -0.25 7.69
C TYR A 548 -0.56 -0.77 8.48
N TYR A 549 -0.54 -2.07 8.84
CA TYR A 549 0.62 -2.65 9.55
C TYR A 549 1.91 -2.58 8.74
N ALA A 550 1.85 -2.89 7.43
CA ALA A 550 3.01 -2.82 6.57
C ALA A 550 3.57 -1.40 6.52
N ALA A 551 2.73 -0.38 6.33
CA ALA A 551 3.15 1.02 6.26
C ALA A 551 3.76 1.54 7.58
N GLU A 552 3.19 1.16 8.74
CA GLU A 552 3.73 1.59 10.03
C GLU A 552 5.07 0.91 10.36
N TYR A 553 5.30 -0.32 9.90
CA TYR A 553 6.59 -1.00 10.08
C TYR A 553 7.62 -0.65 8.99
N GLU A 554 7.21 -0.27 7.79
CA GLU A 554 8.11 0.37 6.82
C GLU A 554 8.65 1.70 7.34
N ARG A 555 7.89 2.38 8.21
CA ARG A 555 8.33 3.59 8.91
C ARG A 555 9.25 3.30 10.10
N SER A 556 8.85 2.37 10.97
CA SER A 556 9.49 2.17 12.28
C SER A 556 10.59 1.10 12.30
N GLY A 557 10.54 0.12 11.38
CA GLY A 557 11.38 -1.07 11.38
C GLY A 557 11.08 -2.02 12.56
N PHE A 558 11.68 -3.20 12.54
CA PHE A 558 11.47 -4.23 13.58
C PHE A 558 12.47 -4.17 14.74
N ALA A 559 13.60 -3.46 14.59
CA ALA A 559 14.65 -3.41 15.61
C ALA A 559 14.13 -2.91 16.98
N GLY A 560 13.30 -1.86 16.97
CA GLY A 560 12.72 -1.28 18.18
C GLY A 560 11.94 -2.31 19.01
N GLY A 561 10.98 -2.99 18.39
CA GLY A 561 10.22 -4.05 19.06
C GLY A 561 11.05 -5.25 19.47
N CYS A 562 12.13 -5.57 18.74
CA CYS A 562 13.02 -6.68 19.08
C CYS A 562 13.85 -6.41 20.36
N ASN A 563 14.14 -5.15 20.68
CA ASN A 563 14.90 -4.81 21.89
C ASN A 563 14.23 -5.27 23.20
N TYR A 564 12.91 -5.48 23.21
CA TYR A 564 12.20 -6.08 24.36
C TYR A 564 12.71 -7.49 24.70
N TYR A 565 13.05 -8.28 23.68
CA TYR A 565 13.63 -9.61 23.87
C TYR A 565 15.09 -9.56 24.31
N ALA A 566 15.83 -8.54 23.88
CA ALA A 566 17.23 -8.33 24.26
C ALA A 566 17.37 -7.77 25.69
N ALA A 567 16.37 -7.04 26.19
CA ALA A 567 16.40 -6.38 27.50
C ALA A 567 16.24 -7.31 28.72
N ARG A 568 16.05 -8.63 28.53
CA ARG A 568 15.77 -9.58 29.62
C ARG A 568 16.76 -9.54 30.78
N ARG A 569 18.04 -9.26 30.52
CA ARG A 569 19.05 -9.14 31.59
C ARG A 569 18.82 -7.89 32.43
N ILE A 570 18.48 -6.78 31.80
CA ILE A 570 18.12 -5.52 32.46
C ILE A 570 16.87 -5.73 33.31
N ASP A 571 15.84 -6.37 32.76
CA ASP A 571 14.59 -6.67 33.47
C ASP A 571 14.84 -7.51 34.72
N PHE A 572 15.66 -8.56 34.60
CA PHE A 572 16.03 -9.38 35.75
C PHE A 572 16.70 -8.57 36.86
N GLU A 573 17.58 -7.63 36.51
CA GLU A 573 18.29 -6.78 37.48
C GLU A 573 17.36 -5.75 38.12
N ASP A 574 16.48 -5.12 37.33
CA ASP A 574 15.53 -4.12 37.79
C ASP A 574 14.40 -4.71 38.65
N GLU A 575 13.99 -5.96 38.39
CA GLU A 575 12.88 -6.61 39.07
C GLU A 575 13.29 -7.37 40.35
N ARG A 576 14.60 -7.53 40.61
CA ARG A 576 15.13 -8.45 41.64
C ARG A 576 14.59 -8.19 43.05
N GLU A 577 14.42 -6.92 43.40
CA GLU A 577 13.98 -6.47 44.74
C GLU A 577 12.48 -6.14 44.78
N LEU A 578 11.74 -6.36 43.70
CA LEU A 578 10.31 -6.05 43.65
C LEU A 578 9.46 -7.12 44.34
N PRO A 579 8.28 -6.73 44.87
CA PRO A 579 7.31 -7.69 45.38
C PRO A 579 6.93 -8.71 44.31
N ARG A 580 6.94 -10.00 44.69
CA ARG A 580 6.51 -11.09 43.79
C ARG A 580 5.00 -11.21 43.69
N THR A 581 4.25 -10.66 44.65
CA THR A 581 2.79 -10.78 44.74
C THR A 581 2.11 -9.54 44.19
N ILE A 582 1.11 -9.73 43.32
CA ILE A 582 0.24 -8.66 42.81
C ILE A 582 -1.10 -8.73 43.51
N THR A 583 -1.47 -7.68 44.25
CA THR A 583 -2.71 -7.65 45.06
C THR A 583 -3.87 -6.94 44.37
N HIS A 584 -3.67 -6.33 43.21
CA HIS A 584 -4.72 -5.69 42.43
C HIS A 584 -5.79 -6.70 42.00
N LYS A 585 -7.03 -6.23 41.77
CA LYS A 585 -8.02 -7.01 41.03
C LYS A 585 -7.44 -7.34 39.65
N ALA A 586 -7.40 -8.62 39.32
CA ALA A 586 -6.70 -9.12 38.16
C ALA A 586 -7.59 -10.02 37.31
N LEU A 587 -7.45 -9.93 35.98
CA LEU A 587 -8.04 -10.85 35.02
C LEU A 587 -6.96 -11.43 34.12
N LEU A 588 -7.03 -12.74 33.88
CA LEU A 588 -6.28 -13.41 32.82
C LEU A 588 -7.25 -14.05 31.83
N ILE A 589 -7.18 -13.65 30.56
CA ILE A 589 -7.90 -14.28 29.45
C ILE A 589 -6.92 -15.18 28.69
N SER A 590 -7.12 -16.49 28.70
CA SER A 590 -6.25 -17.47 28.04
C SER A 590 -6.94 -18.11 26.82
N PRO A 591 -6.33 -18.12 25.62
CA PRO A 591 -6.88 -18.85 24.48
C PRO A 591 -6.64 -20.36 24.61
N SER A 592 -7.63 -21.21 24.35
CA SER A 592 -7.47 -22.66 24.54
C SER A 592 -6.54 -23.32 23.51
N LYS A 593 -6.24 -22.65 22.39
CA LYS A 593 -5.37 -23.12 21.31
C LYS A 593 -4.08 -22.30 21.14
N ASP A 594 -3.72 -21.43 22.09
CA ASP A 594 -2.43 -20.74 22.03
C ASP A 594 -1.27 -21.76 22.11
N ARG A 595 -0.39 -21.74 21.11
CA ARG A 595 0.75 -22.66 20.97
C ARG A 595 2.01 -22.16 21.67
N VAL A 596 2.07 -20.87 21.99
CA VAL A 596 3.23 -20.21 22.60
C VAL A 596 2.97 -20.00 24.09
N LEU A 597 1.87 -19.33 24.42
CA LEU A 597 1.45 -18.99 25.79
C LEU A 597 0.29 -19.89 26.22
N THR A 598 0.59 -21.19 26.38
CA THR A 598 -0.46 -22.18 26.67
C THR A 598 -1.16 -21.87 28.01
N PRO A 599 -2.49 -22.15 28.15
CA PRO A 599 -3.20 -21.92 29.41
C PRO A 599 -2.57 -22.60 30.64
N LYS A 600 -1.85 -23.71 30.43
CA LYS A 600 -1.14 -24.45 31.49
C LYS A 600 -0.03 -23.63 32.16
N MET A 601 0.51 -22.62 31.48
CA MET A 601 1.55 -21.75 32.04
C MET A 601 1.01 -20.85 33.16
N ALA A 602 -0.31 -20.65 33.26
CA ALA A 602 -0.95 -19.94 34.36
C ALA A 602 -1.17 -20.81 35.61
N ALA A 603 -0.76 -22.10 35.58
CA ALA A 603 -0.96 -23.00 36.70
C ALA A 603 -0.28 -22.46 37.98
N GLY A 604 -1.04 -22.34 39.06
CA GLY A 604 -0.54 -21.83 40.34
C GLY A 604 -0.47 -20.31 40.45
N MET A 605 -0.88 -19.55 39.43
CA MET A 605 -0.81 -18.08 39.44
C MET A 605 -1.63 -17.44 40.58
N PHE A 606 -2.70 -18.07 41.03
CA PHE A 606 -3.51 -17.63 42.18
C PHE A 606 -2.74 -17.57 43.51
N HIS A 607 -1.58 -18.24 43.63
CA HIS A 607 -0.71 -18.14 44.81
C HIS A 607 0.05 -16.82 44.89
N VAL A 608 0.29 -16.17 43.74
CA VAL A 608 1.04 -14.91 43.62
C VAL A 608 0.16 -13.75 43.15
N VAL A 609 -1.06 -14.04 42.69
CA VAL A 609 -2.10 -13.05 42.37
C VAL A 609 -3.40 -13.49 43.06
N PRO A 610 -3.59 -13.22 44.37
CA PRO A 610 -4.72 -13.73 45.14
C PRO A 610 -6.09 -13.25 44.64
N ASN A 611 -6.15 -12.10 43.96
CA ASN A 611 -7.39 -11.50 43.43
C ASN A 611 -7.56 -11.76 41.93
N LEU A 612 -7.12 -12.93 41.45
CA LEU A 612 -7.15 -13.33 40.04
C LEU A 612 -8.49 -13.97 39.66
N GLN A 613 -9.15 -13.40 38.65
CA GLN A 613 -10.12 -14.10 37.82
C GLN A 613 -9.42 -14.66 36.58
N GLN A 614 -9.75 -15.90 36.19
CA GLN A 614 -9.18 -16.54 35.01
C GLN A 614 -10.31 -17.02 34.10
N GLU A 615 -10.21 -16.64 32.82
CA GLU A 615 -11.15 -17.03 31.77
C GLU A 615 -10.39 -17.78 30.68
N ILE A 616 -11.00 -18.84 30.15
CA ILE A 616 -10.49 -19.57 28.99
C ILE A 616 -11.44 -19.33 27.83
N VAL A 617 -10.91 -18.76 26.74
CA VAL A 617 -11.66 -18.59 25.49
C VAL A 617 -11.41 -19.80 24.62
N GLU A 618 -12.47 -20.57 24.37
CA GLU A 618 -12.40 -21.77 23.56
C GLU A 618 -12.24 -21.44 22.07
N ASP A 619 -11.61 -22.37 21.33
CA ASP A 619 -11.44 -22.27 19.88
C ASP A 619 -10.77 -20.97 19.41
N ALA A 620 -9.71 -20.57 20.13
CA ALA A 620 -8.93 -19.38 19.83
C ALA A 620 -7.43 -19.62 20.04
N GLY A 621 -6.61 -19.06 19.16
CA GLY A 621 -5.16 -19.00 19.30
C GLY A 621 -4.67 -17.67 19.84
N HIS A 622 -3.43 -17.34 19.52
CA HIS A 622 -2.69 -16.22 20.10
C HIS A 622 -3.35 -14.85 19.83
N TRP A 623 -3.99 -14.68 18.67
CA TRP A 623 -4.71 -13.47 18.28
C TRP A 623 -6.17 -13.48 18.77
N VAL A 624 -6.42 -13.98 19.98
CA VAL A 624 -7.77 -14.19 20.54
C VAL A 624 -8.66 -12.94 20.51
N LEU A 625 -8.06 -11.75 20.64
CA LEU A 625 -8.77 -10.48 20.55
C LEU A 625 -9.37 -10.19 19.16
N TRP A 626 -8.89 -10.89 18.13
CA TRP A 626 -9.42 -10.86 16.75
C TRP A 626 -10.23 -12.12 16.43
N GLU A 627 -9.69 -13.30 16.77
CA GLU A 627 -10.35 -14.59 16.50
C GLU A 627 -11.72 -14.71 17.18
N GLN A 628 -11.79 -14.24 18.43
CA GLN A 628 -12.99 -14.29 19.27
C GLN A 628 -13.29 -12.90 19.83
N LYS A 629 -13.23 -11.89 18.95
CA LYS A 629 -13.37 -10.46 19.31
C LYS A 629 -14.60 -10.14 20.16
N ASP A 630 -15.74 -10.76 19.87
CA ASP A 630 -17.00 -10.52 20.59
C ASP A 630 -16.94 -11.13 22.00
N GLU A 631 -16.38 -12.32 22.14
CA GLU A 631 -16.27 -13.01 23.41
C GLU A 631 -15.25 -12.34 24.35
N VAL A 632 -14.08 -11.98 23.83
CA VAL A 632 -13.09 -11.18 24.58
C VAL A 632 -13.70 -9.85 25.03
N THR A 633 -14.43 -9.18 24.14
CA THR A 633 -15.13 -7.93 24.47
C THR A 633 -16.18 -8.13 25.56
N ARG A 634 -16.96 -9.21 25.49
CA ARG A 634 -17.97 -9.55 26.49
C ARG A 634 -17.33 -9.77 27.86
N ILE A 635 -16.27 -10.58 27.93
CA ILE A 635 -15.52 -10.84 29.16
C ILE A 635 -14.96 -9.54 29.75
N LEU A 636 -14.29 -8.72 28.93
CA LEU A 636 -13.72 -7.45 29.37
C LEU A 636 -14.79 -6.51 29.92
N LYS A 637 -15.93 -6.37 29.24
CA LYS A 637 -17.04 -5.51 29.71
C LYS A 637 -17.58 -5.97 31.06
N GLN A 638 -17.89 -7.26 31.19
CA GLN A 638 -18.39 -7.82 32.45
C GLN A 638 -17.40 -7.63 33.59
N TRP A 639 -16.11 -7.83 33.34
CA TRP A 639 -15.09 -7.63 34.36
C TRP A 639 -14.93 -6.16 34.73
N LEU A 640 -14.88 -5.23 33.76
CA LEU A 640 -14.77 -3.78 33.99
C LEU A 640 -15.96 -3.21 34.78
N GLU A 641 -17.17 -3.77 34.59
CA GLU A 641 -18.35 -3.41 35.39
C GLU A 641 -18.13 -3.68 36.89
N THR A 642 -17.44 -4.78 37.24
CA THR A 642 -17.09 -5.09 38.64
C THR A 642 -16.03 -4.16 39.24
N ILE A 643 -15.29 -3.44 38.41
CA ILE A 643 -14.28 -2.45 38.83
C ILE A 643 -14.94 -1.09 39.08
N SER A 644 -15.91 -0.73 38.25
CA SER A 644 -16.59 0.56 38.30
C SER A 644 -17.50 0.72 39.52
N LEU A 645 -18.04 -0.38 40.04
CA LEU A 645 -18.88 -0.38 41.25
C LEU A 645 -18.11 -0.12 42.55
N ASP A 646 -16.79 -0.34 42.55
CA ASP A 646 -15.93 -0.24 43.73
C ASP A 646 -15.23 1.11 43.88
N THR A 647 -15.52 2.08 43.01
CA THR A 647 -14.98 3.45 43.11
C THR A 647 -16.01 4.33 43.83
N PRO A 648 -15.80 4.73 45.11
CA PRO A 648 -16.70 5.66 45.76
C PRO A 648 -16.75 6.99 45.00
N ARG A 649 -17.96 7.51 44.79
CA ARG A 649 -18.24 8.73 44.03
C ARG A 649 -17.85 10.04 44.75
N SER A 650 -17.02 10.02 45.79
CA SER A 650 -16.96 11.11 46.80
C SER A 650 -15.64 11.88 46.99
N ASP A 651 -14.55 11.62 46.27
CA ASP A 651 -13.26 12.27 46.60
C ASP A 651 -13.01 13.61 45.88
N ILE A 652 -14.06 14.30 45.42
CA ILE A 652 -13.94 15.61 44.72
C ILE A 652 -14.21 16.83 45.64
N GLU A 653 -14.69 16.66 46.88
CA GLU A 653 -15.13 17.82 47.68
C GLU A 653 -14.12 18.45 48.66
N ASP A 654 -12.93 17.90 48.91
CA ASP A 654 -12.07 18.45 49.98
C ASP A 654 -10.61 18.72 49.58
N ILE A 655 -10.34 19.51 48.52
CA ILE A 655 -9.09 20.29 48.44
C ILE A 655 -9.31 21.62 47.67
N LEU A 656 -9.82 22.65 48.35
CA LEU A 656 -9.44 24.04 48.10
C LEU A 656 -9.49 24.82 49.44
N PRO A 657 -8.44 25.56 49.82
CA PRO A 657 -8.53 26.58 50.86
C PRO A 657 -9.26 27.85 50.36
#